data_AF-D2V3C2-F1
#
_entry.id   AF-D2V3C2-F1
#
_cell.length_a   1.000
_cell.length_b   1.000
_cell.length_c   1.000
_cell.angle_alpha   90.00
_cell.angle_beta   90.00
_cell.angle_gamma   90.00
#
_symmetry.space_group_name_H-M   'P 1'
#
loop_
_entity.id
_entity.type
_entity.pdbx_description
1 polymer ?
#
loop_
_entity_poly.entity_id
_entity_poly.type
_entity_poly.pdbx_seq_one_letter_code
_entity_poly.pdbx_strand_id
1 'polypeptide(L)'
;MKNVARIISSKKLAKSSSRALALASTQECKNSLIRSTTGFATPQQQQFSTFINPSVFKTTNYVRAPETNDQPKEHYFNKILIANRGEIAVRIIKTCRKLGIKTVAVYSDADANNKHVRMADEAVYIGGSSPADSYLRANRIIAAMKQTGAEAVHPGFGFLSENASFAKAIEDAGLVFIGPPSSAISAMGDKIESKIIAERAKVNIIPGHQGEVFSADECIKIAAEKIGYPVMIKASAGGGGKGMRIAYNEQELREGFRLSQDEAIRNFGSDKMLIERFVENPRHIEIQIICDQHGNYLYLPERECSIQRRNQKVIEEAPSSVIDEATRKAMGEQAVALAKEVGYFSAGTVEMLIDSNKNFYFLEMNTRLQVEHPITEFITGIDLVEQMIRVAAKKPLLLKQKDIKITGHATESRVYAEDPMNNFSPSVGTLHTYIEPRDDEGRIRVDSGILEGSEISVFYDPMISKTIAYGKDRMESINRMVEALDTYVIQGVRHNISLLRDILVTEDYRKGNITTKFIQKHYPEGFKGIKLSSDAKSSLIASVGLMEYIANRRDFQITGQLPRAQPPKTTKLFVNIDKEAYPVSITQEKGKYIVEFKDHLYVAKTSWVVGTPIFRAVLNDNQSVIVQVGERKGTTQFVSFMGTEFKFDIRTPKEQELHKHMPVIIPPDRSKMLIAPMPGAIVSVAVQPGQKVLAHQELVVIEAMKMQNVLKSSTEGIIKEIKVKAGDIVGNEAVLITFE
;
A
#
# COMPACT_ATOMS: atom_id res chain seq x y z
N MET A 1 -24.89 54.57 52.71
CA MET A 1 -24.88 54.05 54.10
C MET A 1 -24.21 52.68 54.03
N LYS A 2 -22.93 52.57 54.44
CA LYS A 2 -22.45 51.93 55.69
C LYS A 2 -23.02 50.50 55.84
N ASN A 3 -22.29 49.41 56.05
CA ASN A 3 -20.93 49.18 56.56
C ASN A 3 -20.64 47.67 56.34
N VAL A 4 -19.49 47.25 55.78
CA VAL A 4 -18.19 46.96 56.44
C VAL A 4 -18.06 45.52 56.94
N ALA A 5 -17.01 44.88 56.41
CA ALA A 5 -16.40 43.60 56.77
C ALA A 5 -15.68 43.61 58.14
N ARG A 6 -15.34 42.41 58.66
CA ARG A 6 -14.22 42.21 59.60
C ARG A 6 -13.57 40.83 59.31
N ILE A 7 -12.40 40.73 58.65
CA ILE A 7 -10.98 40.87 59.10
C ILE A 7 -10.57 39.60 59.92
N ILE A 8 -9.51 38.80 59.66
CA ILE A 8 -8.03 39.01 59.65
C ILE A 8 -7.39 37.74 58.99
N SER A 9 -6.73 37.76 57.82
CA SER A 9 -5.28 37.93 57.48
C SER A 9 -4.21 37.23 58.35
N SER A 10 -3.38 36.35 57.76
CA SER A 10 -1.92 36.56 57.76
C SER A 10 -1.21 35.62 56.76
N LYS A 11 -0.18 36.19 56.13
CA LYS A 11 0.68 35.65 55.07
C LYS A 11 2.05 35.28 55.66
N LYS A 12 2.71 34.30 55.00
CA LYS A 12 4.16 34.16 54.74
C LYS A 12 5.13 33.78 55.89
N LEU A 13 5.90 32.72 55.62
CA LEU A 13 7.37 32.53 55.77
C LEU A 13 7.68 31.10 55.26
N ALA A 14 8.26 30.87 54.09
CA ALA A 14 9.67 30.95 53.67
C ALA A 14 10.64 29.97 54.37
N LYS A 15 11.27 29.13 53.53
CA LYS A 15 12.63 28.51 53.60
C LYS A 15 12.87 27.16 54.32
N SER A 16 13.19 26.19 53.45
CA SER A 16 14.35 25.26 53.47
C SER A 16 14.54 24.24 54.59
N SER A 17 14.53 22.96 54.21
CA SER A 17 15.67 22.06 54.45
C SER A 17 15.58 20.78 53.60
N SER A 18 16.61 20.58 52.80
CA SER A 18 16.99 19.41 52.01
C SER A 18 17.48 18.24 52.88
N ARG A 19 17.10 17.00 52.54
CA ARG A 19 17.86 15.73 52.71
C ARG A 19 17.12 14.66 51.89
N ALA A 20 17.57 14.38 50.66
CA ALA A 20 18.56 13.36 50.30
C ALA A 20 18.09 11.93 50.58
N LEU A 21 17.71 11.21 49.52
CA LEU A 21 17.98 9.78 49.33
C LEU A 21 17.78 9.44 47.85
N ALA A 22 18.88 9.06 47.20
CA ALA A 22 18.95 8.57 45.84
C ALA A 22 19.36 7.08 45.86
N LEU A 23 18.89 6.36 44.83
CA LEU A 23 19.49 5.17 44.21
C LEU A 23 19.62 3.87 45.03
N ALA A 24 18.82 2.86 44.68
CA ALA A 24 19.29 1.47 44.49
C ALA A 24 18.22 0.60 43.77
N SER A 25 18.59 0.12 42.57
CA SER A 25 18.31 -1.19 41.97
C SER A 25 17.01 -1.96 42.30
N THR A 26 16.18 -2.20 41.29
CA THR A 26 15.26 -3.36 41.24
C THR A 26 15.66 -4.29 40.10
N GLN A 27 16.74 -5.03 40.34
CA GLN A 27 17.15 -6.23 39.62
C GLN A 27 17.05 -7.39 40.62
N GLU A 28 15.83 -7.81 41.00
CA GLU A 28 15.55 -9.07 41.72
C GLU A 28 14.07 -9.13 42.11
N CYS A 29 13.20 -9.60 41.21
CA CYS A 29 11.96 -10.31 41.57
C CYS A 29 11.37 -11.01 40.34
N LYS A 30 12.22 -11.78 39.63
CA LYS A 30 11.80 -12.84 38.71
C LYS A 30 12.48 -14.11 39.21
N ASN A 31 11.81 -14.83 40.11
CA ASN A 31 11.96 -16.27 40.38
C ASN A 31 11.37 -16.63 41.76
N SER A 32 10.04 -16.74 41.85
CA SER A 32 9.40 -17.54 42.91
C SER A 32 7.91 -17.72 42.61
N LEU A 33 7.56 -18.75 41.82
CA LEU A 33 6.25 -19.42 41.86
C LEU A 33 6.24 -20.59 40.86
N ILE A 34 7.15 -21.54 41.07
CA ILE A 34 7.03 -22.90 40.52
C ILE A 34 7.40 -23.86 41.66
N ARG A 35 6.40 -24.32 42.42
CA ARG A 35 6.26 -25.69 42.95
C ARG A 35 5.14 -25.76 44.02
N SER A 36 4.49 -26.92 44.00
CA SER A 36 3.52 -27.51 44.93
C SER A 36 2.12 -26.89 45.05
N THR A 37 1.16 -27.48 44.32
CA THR A 37 0.07 -28.25 44.93
C THR A 37 -0.47 -29.25 43.92
N THR A 38 -0.22 -30.54 44.18
CA THR A 38 -0.86 -31.70 43.57
C THR A 38 -2.21 -31.95 44.25
N GLY A 39 -3.29 -32.17 43.50
CA GLY A 39 -4.53 -32.74 44.05
C GLY A 39 -5.81 -32.44 43.27
N PHE A 40 -6.37 -33.48 42.64
CA PHE A 40 -7.75 -33.66 42.14
C PHE A 40 -8.17 -32.95 40.84
N ALA A 41 -7.85 -33.58 39.71
CA ALA A 41 -8.58 -33.41 38.45
C ALA A 41 -9.57 -34.57 38.26
N THR A 42 -10.84 -34.25 37.99
CA THR A 42 -11.92 -35.19 37.67
C THR A 42 -11.77 -35.79 36.25
N PRO A 43 -12.37 -36.95 35.93
CA PRO A 43 -12.16 -37.67 34.66
C PRO A 43 -12.55 -36.95 33.36
N GLN A 44 -13.17 -35.77 33.42
CA GLN A 44 -13.53 -34.96 32.23
C GLN A 44 -12.43 -34.01 31.75
N GLN A 45 -11.33 -33.82 32.48
CA GLN A 45 -10.23 -32.92 32.07
C GLN A 45 -9.11 -33.61 31.28
N GLN A 46 -9.15 -34.94 31.08
CA GLN A 46 -8.13 -35.69 30.32
C GLN A 46 -8.42 -35.87 28.81
N GLN A 47 -9.55 -35.36 28.29
CA GLN A 47 -9.88 -35.44 26.86
C GLN A 47 -9.75 -34.13 26.07
N PHE A 48 -9.31 -33.03 26.70
CA PHE A 48 -9.15 -31.72 26.05
C PHE A 48 -7.70 -31.23 25.94
N SER A 49 -6.70 -32.06 26.25
CA SER A 49 -5.28 -31.66 26.23
C SER A 49 -4.55 -31.84 24.88
N THR A 50 -5.26 -32.16 23.79
CA THR A 50 -4.65 -32.33 22.45
C THR A 50 -4.82 -31.15 21.48
N PHE A 51 -5.41 -30.01 21.88
CA PHE A 51 -5.65 -28.88 20.95
C PHE A 51 -5.28 -27.49 21.47
N ILE A 52 -4.31 -27.37 22.37
CA ILE A 52 -3.72 -26.08 22.70
C ILE A 52 -2.20 -26.24 22.73
N ASN A 53 -1.55 -25.92 21.61
CA ASN A 53 -0.10 -25.77 21.55
C ASN A 53 0.24 -24.29 21.80
N PRO A 54 0.87 -23.90 22.92
CA PRO A 54 1.18 -22.50 23.23
C PRO A 54 2.36 -21.91 22.43
N SER A 55 2.79 -22.56 21.33
CA SER A 55 3.96 -22.15 20.55
C SER A 55 3.68 -21.10 19.46
N VAL A 56 2.79 -20.13 19.71
CA VAL A 56 2.37 -19.07 18.75
C VAL A 56 3.35 -17.88 18.68
N PHE A 57 4.53 -18.00 19.28
CA PHE A 57 5.66 -17.10 19.02
C PHE A 57 6.85 -17.89 18.47
N LYS A 58 6.70 -18.39 17.23
CA LYS A 58 7.86 -18.81 16.43
C LYS A 58 8.05 -17.77 15.33
N THR A 59 9.18 -17.07 15.39
CA THR A 59 9.76 -16.38 14.25
C THR A 59 9.83 -17.36 13.08
N THR A 60 9.32 -16.93 11.93
CA THR A 60 9.32 -17.68 10.68
C THR A 60 10.71 -18.20 10.34
N ASN A 61 10.87 -19.52 10.37
CA ASN A 61 11.97 -20.19 9.67
C ASN A 61 11.55 -20.26 8.21
N TYR A 62 12.24 -19.52 7.35
CA TYR A 62 12.22 -19.77 5.92
C TYR A 62 12.47 -21.26 5.65
N VAL A 63 11.79 -21.85 4.68
CA VAL A 63 12.15 -23.17 4.14
C VAL A 63 13.60 -23.06 3.65
N ARG A 64 14.52 -23.51 4.50
CA ARG A 64 15.95 -23.55 4.24
C ARG A 64 16.16 -24.55 3.10
N ALA A 65 16.78 -24.10 2.01
CA ALA A 65 17.66 -24.98 1.27
C ALA A 65 18.68 -25.57 2.26
N PRO A 66 19.07 -26.85 2.15
CA PRO A 66 19.98 -27.47 3.10
C PRO A 66 21.24 -26.60 3.26
N GLU A 67 21.52 -26.18 4.50
CA GLU A 67 22.75 -25.47 4.82
C GLU A 67 23.92 -26.44 4.62
N THR A 68 24.53 -26.36 3.44
CA THR A 68 25.90 -26.79 3.27
C THR A 68 26.82 -25.59 3.44
N ASN A 69 27.80 -25.80 4.32
CA ASN A 69 29.10 -25.13 4.43
C ASN A 69 29.30 -23.98 5.43
N ASP A 70 30.21 -24.29 6.37
CA ASP A 70 31.35 -23.47 6.79
C ASP A 70 32.13 -22.86 5.59
N GLN A 71 31.50 -21.98 4.82
CA GLN A 71 32.25 -21.04 3.99
C GLN A 71 32.39 -19.71 4.74
N PRO A 72 33.57 -19.08 4.71
CA PRO A 72 33.74 -17.75 5.28
C PRO A 72 32.75 -16.80 4.60
N LYS A 73 31.87 -16.18 5.39
CA LYS A 73 30.94 -15.17 4.88
C LYS A 73 31.76 -14.07 4.21
N GLU A 74 31.57 -13.88 2.90
CA GLU A 74 32.19 -12.77 2.18
C GLU A 74 31.85 -11.46 2.91
N HIS A 75 32.87 -10.72 3.32
CA HIS A 75 32.71 -9.41 3.93
C HIS A 75 32.46 -8.37 2.84
N TYR A 76 31.35 -7.63 2.94
CA TYR A 76 30.95 -6.59 1.99
C TYR A 76 31.17 -5.19 2.58
N PHE A 77 30.43 -4.88 3.64
CA PHE A 77 30.46 -3.64 4.41
C PHE A 77 30.27 -3.96 5.88
N ASN A 78 30.82 -3.14 6.77
CA ASN A 78 30.54 -3.20 8.19
C ASN A 78 29.22 -2.52 8.53
N LYS A 79 28.94 -1.38 7.88
CA LYS A 79 27.76 -0.56 8.20
C LYS A 79 27.19 0.15 6.97
N ILE A 80 25.89 0.00 6.74
CA ILE A 80 25.13 0.64 5.66
C ILE A 80 24.07 1.58 6.25
N LEU A 81 23.99 2.79 5.72
CA LEU A 81 22.89 3.72 5.98
C LEU A 81 21.78 3.52 4.96
N ILE A 82 20.53 3.44 5.41
CA ILE A 82 19.36 3.37 4.55
C ILE A 82 18.76 4.78 4.43
N ALA A 83 18.89 5.39 3.25
CA ALA A 83 18.39 6.73 2.95
C ALA A 83 16.91 6.73 2.51
N ASN A 84 16.08 5.99 3.25
CA ASN A 84 14.66 5.82 2.96
C ASN A 84 13.87 5.47 4.23
N ARG A 85 12.56 5.25 4.09
CA ARG A 85 11.60 4.97 5.16
C ARG A 85 10.67 3.82 4.78
N GLY A 86 9.73 3.50 5.66
CA GLY A 86 8.61 2.61 5.35
C GLY A 86 9.06 1.19 5.01
N GLU A 87 8.33 0.52 4.13
CA GLU A 87 8.54 -0.90 3.84
C GLU A 87 9.91 -1.17 3.21
N ILE A 88 10.37 -0.29 2.33
CA ILE A 88 11.64 -0.50 1.63
C ILE A 88 12.83 -0.43 2.59
N ALA A 89 12.77 0.45 3.59
CA ALA A 89 13.81 0.48 4.61
C ALA A 89 13.84 -0.82 5.42
N VAL A 90 12.67 -1.34 5.79
CA VAL A 90 12.54 -2.65 6.46
C VAL A 90 13.08 -3.77 5.57
N ARG A 91 12.76 -3.77 4.28
CA ARG A 91 13.22 -4.74 3.27
C ARG A 91 14.74 -4.76 3.18
N ILE A 92 15.40 -3.60 3.16
CA ILE A 92 16.86 -3.49 3.10
C ILE A 92 17.51 -3.93 4.41
N ILE A 93 16.96 -3.52 5.55
CA ILE A 93 17.48 -3.90 6.88
C ILE A 93 17.45 -5.43 7.05
N LYS A 94 16.39 -6.11 6.60
CA LYS A 94 16.28 -7.58 6.64
C LYS A 94 17.44 -8.25 5.91
N THR A 95 17.78 -7.81 4.69
CA THR A 95 18.91 -8.36 3.94
C THR A 95 20.25 -8.02 4.58
N CYS A 96 20.46 -6.78 5.03
CA CYS A 96 21.69 -6.40 5.72
C CYS A 96 21.94 -7.29 6.95
N ARG A 97 20.90 -7.55 7.76
CA ARG A 97 20.98 -8.45 8.92
C ARG A 97 21.33 -9.88 8.53
N LYS A 98 20.75 -10.43 7.45
CA LYS A 98 21.09 -11.76 6.92
C LYS A 98 22.58 -11.85 6.55
N LEU A 99 23.12 -10.77 5.99
CA LEU A 99 24.52 -10.65 5.60
C LEU A 99 25.47 -10.28 6.76
N GLY A 100 24.94 -10.02 7.97
CA GLY A 100 25.75 -9.61 9.13
C GLY A 100 26.24 -8.15 9.08
N ILE A 101 25.60 -7.30 8.29
CA ILE A 101 25.95 -5.89 8.10
C ILE A 101 25.13 -5.03 9.08
N LYS A 102 25.78 -4.12 9.81
CA LYS A 102 25.09 -3.16 10.71
C LYS A 102 24.31 -2.13 9.89
N THR A 103 23.20 -1.67 10.44
CA THR A 103 22.24 -0.81 9.75
C THR A 103 22.01 0.50 10.46
N VAL A 104 21.97 1.59 9.69
CA VAL A 104 21.59 2.92 10.17
C VAL A 104 20.31 3.36 9.46
N ALA A 105 19.24 3.59 10.20
CA ALA A 105 18.04 4.24 9.67
C ALA A 105 18.12 5.76 9.79
N VAL A 106 17.50 6.48 8.88
CA VAL A 106 17.21 7.92 9.02
C VAL A 106 15.73 8.16 9.21
N TYR A 107 15.36 9.16 10.01
CA TYR A 107 13.96 9.47 10.32
C TYR A 107 13.64 10.96 10.45
N SER A 108 12.42 11.30 10.05
CA SER A 108 11.79 12.60 10.29
C SER A 108 10.97 12.60 11.58
N ASP A 109 10.42 13.76 11.97
CA ASP A 109 9.49 13.86 13.11
C ASP A 109 8.33 12.85 13.02
N ALA A 110 7.72 12.72 11.84
CA ALA A 110 6.59 11.82 11.59
C ALA A 110 6.98 10.32 11.60
N ASP A 111 8.27 10.00 11.45
CA ASP A 111 8.76 8.63 11.35
C ASP A 111 9.40 8.10 12.65
N ALA A 112 9.50 8.91 13.70
CA ALA A 112 10.23 8.58 14.92
C ALA A 112 9.82 7.23 15.56
N ASN A 113 8.57 6.83 15.40
CA ASN A 113 8.03 5.58 15.96
C ASN A 113 7.90 4.43 14.96
N ASN A 114 8.28 4.63 13.69
CA ASN A 114 8.04 3.66 12.63
C ASN A 114 8.95 2.43 12.70
N LYS A 115 8.51 1.36 12.02
CA LYS A 115 9.10 0.02 12.10
C LYS A 115 10.59 0.01 11.73
N HIS A 116 10.98 0.73 10.68
CA HIS A 116 12.38 0.75 10.22
C HIS A 116 13.33 1.38 11.25
N VAL A 117 12.88 2.41 11.98
CA VAL A 117 13.66 3.06 13.05
C VAL A 117 13.92 2.08 14.19
N ARG A 118 12.89 1.34 14.61
CA ARG A 118 13.00 0.31 15.65
C ARG A 118 13.81 -0.91 15.22
N MET A 119 13.87 -1.18 13.92
CA MET A 119 14.55 -2.34 13.36
C MET A 119 16.05 -2.12 13.11
N ALA A 120 16.50 -0.89 12.86
CA ALA A 120 17.90 -0.60 12.61
C ALA A 120 18.75 -0.67 13.89
N ASP A 121 20.06 -0.88 13.74
CA ASP A 121 20.99 -0.91 14.87
C ASP A 121 21.25 0.50 15.42
N GLU A 122 21.22 1.51 14.55
CA GLU A 122 21.32 2.93 14.88
C GLU A 122 20.28 3.73 14.10
N ALA A 123 19.84 4.88 14.62
CA ALA A 123 18.92 5.76 13.94
C ALA A 123 19.31 7.23 14.09
N VAL A 124 19.25 8.01 13.01
CA VAL A 124 19.61 9.43 12.99
C VAL A 124 18.43 10.30 12.56
N TYR A 125 18.14 11.32 13.35
CA TYR A 125 17.14 12.33 13.02
C TYR A 125 17.63 13.24 11.89
N ILE A 126 16.78 13.46 10.88
CA ILE A 126 17.14 14.23 9.69
C ILE A 126 16.20 15.41 9.39
N GLY A 127 15.20 15.71 10.22
CA GLY A 127 14.40 16.93 10.10
C GLY A 127 12.88 16.77 10.25
N GLY A 128 12.19 17.84 9.85
CA GLY A 128 10.73 17.94 9.92
C GLY A 128 9.98 16.90 9.09
N SER A 129 8.68 16.77 9.34
CA SER A 129 7.83 15.74 8.73
C SER A 129 7.73 15.78 7.20
N SER A 130 7.90 16.95 6.58
CA SER A 130 7.90 17.05 5.11
C SER A 130 9.14 16.39 4.50
N PRO A 131 9.01 15.64 3.39
CA PRO A 131 10.15 15.13 2.62
C PRO A 131 11.19 16.20 2.26
N ALA A 132 10.74 17.43 1.93
CA ALA A 132 11.62 18.53 1.54
C ALA A 132 12.52 19.00 2.68
N ASP A 133 12.03 18.85 3.92
CA ASP A 133 12.75 19.21 5.14
C ASP A 133 13.57 18.05 5.71
N SER A 134 13.43 16.84 5.18
CA SER A 134 14.05 15.61 5.70
C SER A 134 14.70 14.76 4.60
N TYR A 135 13.99 13.75 4.07
CA TYR A 135 14.54 12.72 3.18
C TYR A 135 15.11 13.24 1.85
N LEU A 136 14.71 14.44 1.40
CA LEU A 136 15.27 15.08 0.21
C LEU A 136 16.49 15.97 0.51
N ARG A 137 16.93 16.07 1.77
CA ARG A 137 18.10 16.86 2.18
C ARG A 137 19.37 16.02 2.10
N ALA A 138 19.95 15.93 0.90
CA ALA A 138 21.21 15.23 0.62
C ALA A 138 22.34 15.53 1.64
N ASN A 139 22.51 16.80 2.00
CA ASN A 139 23.50 17.24 2.98
C ASN A 139 23.30 16.62 4.37
N ARG A 140 22.05 16.41 4.81
CA ARG A 140 21.75 15.77 6.10
C ARG A 140 22.00 14.27 6.07
N ILE A 141 21.73 13.61 4.94
CA ILE A 141 22.04 12.19 4.76
C ILE A 141 23.56 11.97 4.81
N ILE A 142 24.34 12.78 4.09
CA ILE A 142 25.81 12.71 4.10
C ILE A 142 26.35 12.99 5.52
N ALA A 143 25.78 13.95 6.24
CA ALA A 143 26.16 14.22 7.62
C ALA A 143 25.86 13.02 8.54
N ALA A 144 24.72 12.35 8.38
CA ALA A 144 24.37 11.16 9.13
C ALA A 144 25.31 9.98 8.84
N MET A 145 25.74 9.80 7.58
CA MET A 145 26.75 8.79 7.24
C MET A 145 28.08 9.07 7.95
N LYS A 146 28.55 10.32 7.93
CA LYS A 146 29.78 10.73 8.62
C LYS A 146 29.69 10.55 10.14
N GLN A 147 28.55 10.90 10.74
CA GLN A 147 28.31 10.76 12.17
C GLN A 147 28.36 9.29 12.63
N THR A 148 27.77 8.39 11.84
CA THR A 148 27.62 6.97 12.21
C THR A 148 28.76 6.09 11.70
N GLY A 149 29.60 6.59 10.80
CA GLY A 149 30.64 5.80 10.14
C GLY A 149 30.07 4.77 9.16
N ALA A 150 28.91 5.03 8.55
CA ALA A 150 28.37 4.18 7.49
C ALA A 150 29.23 4.32 6.22
N GLU A 151 29.66 3.19 5.66
CA GLU A 151 30.56 3.13 4.50
C GLU A 151 29.81 3.26 3.17
N ALA A 152 28.53 2.86 3.18
CA ALA A 152 27.67 2.86 2.01
C ALA A 152 26.25 3.32 2.35
N VAL A 153 25.55 3.87 1.35
CA VAL A 153 24.14 4.27 1.43
C VAL A 153 23.29 3.48 0.45
N HIS A 154 22.23 2.87 0.96
CA HIS A 154 21.17 2.29 0.12
C HIS A 154 20.01 3.28 0.01
N PRO A 155 19.71 3.83 -1.18
CA PRO A 155 18.64 4.81 -1.32
C PRO A 155 17.25 4.17 -1.41
N GLY A 156 17.16 2.87 -1.71
CA GLY A 156 15.89 2.20 -1.94
C GLY A 156 15.27 2.68 -3.26
N PHE A 157 14.03 3.17 -3.19
CA PHE A 157 13.34 3.77 -4.33
C PHE A 157 12.66 5.09 -3.95
N GLY A 158 12.44 5.96 -4.93
CA GLY A 158 11.97 7.32 -4.69
C GLY A 158 12.99 8.15 -3.90
N PHE A 159 12.55 9.33 -3.42
CA PHE A 159 13.41 10.30 -2.74
C PHE A 159 14.69 10.63 -3.56
N LEU A 160 15.86 10.21 -3.08
CA LEU A 160 17.16 10.50 -3.67
C LEU A 160 17.71 9.36 -4.54
N SER A 161 16.95 8.26 -4.76
CA SER A 161 17.44 7.08 -5.49
C SER A 161 17.83 7.35 -6.94
N GLU A 162 17.17 8.31 -7.58
CA GLU A 162 17.38 8.68 -8.98
C GLU A 162 17.94 10.11 -9.10
N ASN A 163 18.54 10.62 -8.02
CA ASN A 163 19.14 11.94 -8.02
C ASN A 163 20.64 11.84 -8.33
N ALA A 164 21.01 12.14 -9.59
CA ALA A 164 22.39 12.07 -10.06
C ALA A 164 23.35 12.94 -9.22
N SER A 165 22.91 14.14 -8.79
CA SER A 165 23.73 15.04 -7.97
C SER A 165 24.00 14.47 -6.57
N PHE A 166 23.04 13.72 -6.00
CA PHE A 166 23.23 13.04 -4.73
C PHE A 166 24.19 11.85 -4.86
N ALA A 167 24.01 10.99 -5.87
CA ALA A 167 24.93 9.88 -6.14
C ALA A 167 26.37 10.40 -6.34
N LYS A 168 26.53 11.48 -7.12
CA LYS A 168 27.83 12.13 -7.32
C LYS A 168 28.42 12.69 -6.03
N ALA A 169 27.61 13.30 -5.18
CA ALA A 169 28.07 13.84 -3.89
C ALA A 169 28.52 12.73 -2.92
N ILE A 170 27.92 11.53 -2.98
CA ILE A 170 28.34 10.35 -2.22
C ILE A 170 29.68 9.83 -2.74
N GLU A 171 29.81 9.70 -4.07
CA GLU A 171 31.05 9.31 -4.75
C GLU A 171 32.21 10.27 -4.39
N ASP A 172 31.97 11.58 -4.45
CA ASP A 172 32.95 12.62 -4.11
C ASP A 172 33.34 12.65 -2.63
N ALA A 173 32.46 12.16 -1.76
CA ALA A 173 32.74 12.00 -0.34
C ALA A 173 33.54 10.72 -0.02
N GLY A 174 33.90 9.91 -1.03
CA GLY A 174 34.60 8.63 -0.85
C GLY A 174 33.71 7.54 -0.22
N LEU A 175 32.39 7.73 -0.27
CA LEU A 175 31.39 6.79 0.24
C LEU A 175 30.78 6.00 -0.93
N VAL A 176 30.15 4.86 -0.63
CA VAL A 176 29.57 4.01 -1.68
C VAL A 176 28.07 4.24 -1.82
N PHE A 177 27.63 4.59 -3.03
CA PHE A 177 26.22 4.62 -3.40
C PHE A 177 25.80 3.21 -3.87
N ILE A 178 24.86 2.58 -3.17
CA ILE A 178 24.33 1.25 -3.54
C ILE A 178 23.23 1.43 -4.59
N GLY A 179 23.66 1.60 -5.83
CA GLY A 179 22.82 1.90 -6.99
C GLY A 179 23.69 2.05 -8.24
N PRO A 180 23.13 2.51 -9.37
CA PRO A 180 23.91 2.78 -10.57
C PRO A 180 24.83 4.00 -10.43
N PRO A 181 25.81 4.18 -11.34
CA PRO A 181 26.69 5.34 -11.31
C PRO A 181 25.92 6.62 -11.61
N SER A 182 26.39 7.74 -11.05
CA SER A 182 25.78 9.07 -11.24
C SER A 182 25.58 9.45 -12.72
N SER A 183 26.50 9.04 -13.61
CA SER A 183 26.40 9.24 -15.06
C SER A 183 25.21 8.51 -15.70
N ALA A 184 24.97 7.26 -15.31
CA ALA A 184 23.86 6.47 -15.84
C ALA A 184 22.50 6.99 -15.34
N ILE A 185 22.43 7.47 -14.09
CA ILE A 185 21.24 8.12 -13.53
C ILE A 185 20.91 9.38 -14.35
N SER A 186 21.91 10.21 -14.65
CA SER A 186 21.72 11.43 -15.44
C SER A 186 21.25 11.10 -16.87
N ALA A 187 21.93 10.17 -17.54
CA ALA A 187 21.67 9.81 -18.93
C ALA A 187 20.25 9.24 -19.16
N MET A 188 19.73 8.49 -18.19
CA MET A 188 18.39 7.91 -18.27
C MET A 188 17.29 8.80 -17.66
N GLY A 189 17.66 9.87 -16.95
CA GLY A 189 16.71 10.83 -16.38
C GLY A 189 16.16 11.83 -17.39
N ASP A 190 16.88 12.07 -18.49
CA ASP A 190 16.43 12.91 -19.60
C ASP A 190 15.70 12.06 -20.67
N LYS A 191 14.47 12.44 -21.02
CA LYS A 191 13.60 11.69 -21.95
C LYS A 191 14.10 11.69 -23.39
N ILE A 192 14.83 12.71 -23.81
CA ILE A 192 15.38 12.82 -25.15
C ILE A 192 16.68 12.04 -25.19
N GLU A 193 17.57 12.28 -24.23
CA GLU A 193 18.86 11.60 -24.15
C GLU A 193 18.69 10.07 -24.03
N SER A 194 17.77 9.62 -23.16
CA SER A 194 17.47 8.20 -22.99
C SER A 194 16.99 7.51 -24.26
N LYS A 195 16.23 8.21 -25.13
CA LYS A 195 15.80 7.67 -26.43
C LYS A 195 16.93 7.58 -27.43
N ILE A 196 17.76 8.62 -27.51
CA ILE A 196 18.94 8.64 -28.39
C ILE A 196 19.89 7.49 -28.00
N ILE A 197 20.06 7.25 -26.70
CA ILE A 197 20.80 6.11 -26.17
C ILE A 197 20.12 4.79 -26.56
N ALA A 198 18.81 4.67 -26.37
CA ALA A 198 18.07 3.45 -26.71
C ALA A 198 18.17 3.10 -28.20
N GLU A 199 18.10 4.09 -29.08
CA GLU A 199 18.28 3.88 -30.53
C GLU A 199 19.71 3.44 -30.86
N ARG A 200 20.73 4.08 -30.29
CA ARG A 200 22.14 3.66 -30.44
C ARG A 200 22.37 2.23 -29.97
N ALA A 201 21.72 1.86 -28.86
CA ALA A 201 21.71 0.50 -28.32
C ALA A 201 20.85 -0.49 -29.13
N LYS A 202 20.20 -0.04 -30.21
CA LYS A 202 19.30 -0.82 -31.08
C LYS A 202 18.11 -1.42 -30.34
N VAL A 203 17.62 -0.70 -29.33
CA VAL A 203 16.38 -1.02 -28.62
C VAL A 203 15.20 -0.53 -29.45
N ASN A 204 14.12 -1.32 -29.49
CA ASN A 204 12.89 -0.92 -30.14
C ASN A 204 12.32 0.32 -29.43
N ILE A 205 12.18 1.44 -30.13
CA ILE A 205 11.57 2.67 -29.60
C ILE A 205 10.19 2.90 -30.21
N ILE A 206 9.32 3.61 -29.50
CA ILE A 206 8.03 4.02 -30.05
C ILE A 206 8.29 4.92 -31.27
N PRO A 207 7.65 4.67 -32.43
CA PRO A 207 7.78 5.55 -33.59
C PRO A 207 7.40 6.99 -33.22
N GLY A 208 8.30 7.94 -33.43
CA GLY A 208 8.14 9.31 -32.99
C GLY A 208 9.17 10.27 -33.57
N HIS A 209 9.07 11.54 -33.21
CA HIS A 209 10.11 12.52 -33.52
C HIS A 209 11.25 12.42 -32.51
N GLN A 210 12.48 12.36 -33.03
CA GLN A 210 13.74 12.23 -32.29
C GLN A 210 14.25 13.57 -31.70
N GLY A 211 13.43 14.62 -31.74
CA GLY A 211 13.79 15.97 -31.32
C GLY A 211 12.63 16.72 -30.68
N GLU A 212 12.90 17.95 -30.26
CA GLU A 212 11.89 18.86 -29.73
C GLU A 212 11.02 19.42 -30.87
N VAL A 213 9.71 19.49 -30.64
CA VAL A 213 8.76 20.15 -31.53
C VAL A 213 8.31 21.46 -30.91
N PHE A 214 8.24 22.53 -31.71
CA PHE A 214 7.97 23.88 -31.22
C PHE A 214 6.63 24.45 -31.70
N SER A 215 5.97 23.78 -32.66
CA SER A 215 4.68 24.22 -33.19
C SER A 215 3.72 23.08 -33.48
N ALA A 216 2.42 23.38 -33.44
CA ALA A 216 1.39 22.42 -33.84
C ALA A 216 1.51 22.02 -35.31
N ASP A 217 1.89 22.93 -36.22
CA ASP A 217 2.03 22.63 -37.64
C ASP A 217 3.17 21.64 -37.92
N GLU A 218 4.28 21.77 -37.18
CA GLU A 218 5.37 20.78 -37.19
C GLU A 218 4.89 19.41 -36.70
N CYS A 219 4.12 19.36 -35.60
CA CYS A 219 3.50 18.13 -35.12
C CYS A 219 2.58 17.48 -36.17
N ILE A 220 1.75 18.27 -36.85
CA ILE A 220 0.82 17.79 -37.88
C ILE A 220 1.59 17.18 -39.05
N LYS A 221 2.65 17.85 -39.51
CA LYS A 221 3.52 17.35 -40.58
C LYS A 221 4.17 16.02 -40.19
N ILE A 222 4.74 15.94 -38.98
CA ILE A 222 5.36 14.72 -38.47
C ILE A 222 4.32 13.59 -38.35
N ALA A 223 3.12 13.89 -37.83
CA ALA A 223 2.05 12.91 -37.71
C ALA A 223 1.63 12.35 -39.08
N ALA A 224 1.52 13.20 -40.09
CA ALA A 224 1.14 12.79 -41.45
C ALA A 224 2.25 12.01 -42.18
N GLU A 225 3.51 12.43 -42.06
CA GLU A 225 4.62 11.88 -42.85
C GLU A 225 5.29 10.65 -42.22
N LYS A 226 5.31 10.54 -40.87
CA LYS A 226 6.18 9.58 -40.16
C LYS A 226 5.48 8.65 -39.19
N ILE A 227 4.41 9.10 -38.52
CA ILE A 227 3.85 8.39 -37.35
C ILE A 227 2.49 7.72 -37.67
N GLY A 228 1.57 8.48 -38.26
CA GLY A 228 0.15 8.13 -38.37
C GLY A 228 -0.63 8.37 -37.06
N TYR A 229 -1.91 8.71 -37.18
CA TYR A 229 -2.82 8.85 -36.03
C TYR A 229 -3.26 7.46 -35.50
N PRO A 230 -3.57 7.34 -34.19
CA PRO A 230 -3.49 8.37 -33.16
C PRO A 230 -2.06 8.67 -32.68
N VAL A 231 -1.82 9.92 -32.30
CA VAL A 231 -0.54 10.40 -31.77
C VAL A 231 -0.67 10.89 -30.33
N MET A 232 0.42 10.89 -29.60
CA MET A 232 0.50 11.41 -28.24
C MET A 232 1.53 12.54 -28.19
N ILE A 233 1.09 13.67 -27.64
CA ILE A 233 1.89 14.85 -27.41
C ILE A 233 2.32 14.82 -25.94
N LYS A 234 3.61 15.03 -25.66
CA LYS A 234 4.16 15.03 -24.32
C LYS A 234 5.06 16.23 -24.09
N ALA A 235 5.03 16.80 -22.90
CA ALA A 235 6.08 17.72 -22.47
C ALA A 235 7.42 16.98 -22.33
N SER A 236 8.51 17.61 -22.76
CA SER A 236 9.88 17.09 -22.59
C SER A 236 10.26 17.08 -21.10
N ALA A 237 9.93 18.16 -20.39
CA ALA A 237 10.09 18.25 -18.95
C ALA A 237 8.84 17.74 -18.21
N GLY A 238 9.05 16.97 -17.13
CA GLY A 238 7.99 16.50 -16.23
C GLY A 238 7.74 14.99 -16.27
N GLY A 239 7.24 14.42 -15.17
CA GLY A 239 6.94 12.99 -14.99
C GLY A 239 5.49 12.72 -14.56
N GLY A 240 5.08 11.44 -14.50
CA GLY A 240 3.76 11.02 -14.00
C GLY A 240 2.58 11.29 -14.92
N GLY A 241 2.83 11.62 -16.19
CA GLY A 241 1.81 11.80 -17.22
C GLY A 241 1.11 13.17 -17.26
N LYS A 242 1.61 14.16 -16.51
CA LYS A 242 1.21 15.56 -16.63
C LYS A 242 1.70 16.15 -17.97
N GLY A 243 0.90 17.00 -18.60
CA GLY A 243 1.21 17.56 -19.93
C GLY A 243 1.20 16.54 -21.08
N MET A 244 0.49 15.43 -20.94
CA MET A 244 0.27 14.46 -22.03
C MET A 244 -1.17 14.57 -22.58
N ARG A 245 -1.30 14.56 -23.91
CA ARG A 245 -2.59 14.55 -24.60
C ARG A 245 -2.53 13.61 -25.80
N ILE A 246 -3.65 12.95 -26.06
CA ILE A 246 -3.82 12.06 -27.22
C ILE A 246 -4.60 12.85 -28.27
N ALA A 247 -4.18 12.73 -29.52
CA ALA A 247 -4.87 13.31 -30.67
C ALA A 247 -5.17 12.22 -31.69
N TYR A 248 -6.45 12.09 -32.06
CA TYR A 248 -6.92 11.14 -33.07
C TYR A 248 -6.99 11.75 -34.47
N ASN A 249 -6.92 13.09 -34.57
CA ASN A 249 -6.97 13.84 -35.81
C ASN A 249 -6.21 15.16 -35.68
N GLU A 250 -6.09 15.88 -36.79
CA GLU A 250 -5.36 17.16 -36.89
C GLU A 250 -5.91 18.25 -35.97
N GLN A 251 -7.24 18.36 -35.85
CA GLN A 251 -7.89 19.37 -35.03
C GLN A 251 -7.56 19.16 -33.55
N GLU A 252 -7.67 17.92 -33.08
CA GLU A 252 -7.30 17.53 -31.71
C GLU A 252 -5.81 17.70 -31.45
N LEU A 253 -4.94 17.47 -32.45
CA LEU A 253 -3.50 17.67 -32.32
C LEU A 253 -3.17 19.14 -32.08
N ARG A 254 -3.84 20.03 -32.82
CA ARG A 254 -3.65 21.49 -32.71
C ARG A 254 -4.08 22.01 -31.34
N GLU A 255 -5.24 21.58 -30.86
CA GLU A 255 -5.74 21.94 -29.53
C GLU A 255 -4.89 21.31 -28.42
N GLY A 256 -4.58 20.02 -28.55
CA GLY A 256 -3.79 19.25 -27.59
C GLY A 256 -2.37 19.79 -27.42
N PHE A 257 -1.73 20.27 -28.50
CA PHE A 257 -0.39 20.87 -28.44
C PHE A 257 -0.41 22.13 -27.57
N ARG A 258 -1.34 23.06 -27.86
CA ARG A 258 -1.46 24.31 -27.11
C ARG A 258 -1.70 24.05 -25.63
N LEU A 259 -2.66 23.17 -25.31
CA LEU A 259 -3.00 22.85 -23.92
C LEU A 259 -1.83 22.20 -23.17
N SER A 260 -1.13 21.25 -23.80
CA SER A 260 0.02 20.59 -23.20
C SER A 260 1.20 21.53 -23.00
N GLN A 261 1.45 22.44 -23.93
CA GLN A 261 2.51 23.45 -23.83
C GLN A 261 2.21 24.46 -22.69
N ASP A 262 0.97 24.97 -22.61
CA ASP A 262 0.56 25.86 -21.52
C ASP A 262 0.66 25.19 -20.14
N GLU A 263 0.37 23.87 -20.08
CA GLU A 263 0.52 23.07 -18.87
C GLU A 263 2.01 22.86 -18.53
N ALA A 264 2.86 22.62 -19.53
CA ALA A 264 4.30 22.42 -19.35
C ALA A 264 5.01 23.69 -18.87
N ILE A 265 4.69 24.85 -19.46
CA ILE A 265 5.23 26.15 -19.04
C ILE A 265 4.83 26.45 -17.60
N ARG A 266 3.55 26.27 -17.25
CA ARG A 266 3.05 26.55 -15.90
C ARG A 266 3.66 25.66 -14.82
N ASN A 267 3.87 24.38 -15.12
CA ASN A 267 4.33 23.40 -14.11
C ASN A 267 5.84 23.23 -14.06
N PHE A 268 6.53 23.40 -15.20
CA PHE A 268 7.93 23.02 -15.37
C PHE A 268 8.80 24.11 -15.99
N GLY A 269 8.23 25.27 -16.36
CA GLY A 269 8.98 26.40 -16.95
C GLY A 269 9.62 26.07 -18.30
N SER A 270 9.16 25.01 -18.97
CA SER A 270 9.70 24.52 -20.24
C SER A 270 8.57 24.44 -21.27
N ASP A 271 8.82 24.99 -22.45
CA ASP A 271 7.92 24.98 -23.62
C ASP A 271 8.22 23.82 -24.60
N LYS A 272 9.25 23.03 -24.30
CA LYS A 272 9.72 21.89 -25.10
C LYS A 272 8.72 20.75 -25.12
N MET A 273 8.31 20.34 -26.33
CA MET A 273 7.33 19.29 -26.56
C MET A 273 7.91 18.13 -27.39
N LEU A 274 7.26 16.98 -27.31
CA LEU A 274 7.57 15.73 -28.01
C LEU A 274 6.29 15.15 -28.63
N ILE A 275 6.42 14.47 -29.77
CA ILE A 275 5.33 13.75 -30.44
C ILE A 275 5.72 12.30 -30.74
N GLU A 276 4.83 11.38 -30.39
CA GLU A 276 5.02 9.93 -30.57
C GLU A 276 3.73 9.26 -31.05
N ARG A 277 3.86 8.06 -31.61
CA ARG A 277 2.71 7.19 -31.85
C ARG A 277 2.02 6.86 -30.52
N PHE A 278 0.70 6.97 -30.49
CA PHE A 278 -0.06 6.46 -29.37
C PHE A 278 -0.28 4.95 -29.55
N VAL A 279 0.22 4.15 -28.61
CA VAL A 279 -0.04 2.71 -28.59
C VAL A 279 -1.39 2.49 -27.92
N GLU A 280 -2.35 1.95 -28.66
CA GLU A 280 -3.69 1.68 -28.13
C GLU A 280 -3.71 0.40 -27.28
N ASN A 281 -4.42 0.47 -26.16
CA ASN A 281 -4.61 -0.64 -25.21
C ASN A 281 -3.31 -1.38 -24.83
N PRO A 282 -2.22 -0.65 -24.51
CA PRO A 282 -0.94 -1.30 -24.30
C PRO A 282 -0.93 -2.07 -22.99
N ARG A 283 -0.09 -3.10 -22.95
CA ARG A 283 0.38 -3.74 -21.72
C ARG A 283 1.65 -3.06 -21.26
N HIS A 284 1.76 -2.82 -19.97
CA HIS A 284 2.98 -2.30 -19.36
C HIS A 284 3.77 -3.49 -18.84
N ILE A 285 4.88 -3.82 -19.51
CA ILE A 285 5.74 -4.95 -19.15
C ILE A 285 7.17 -4.44 -19.01
N GLU A 286 7.86 -4.92 -17.99
CA GLU A 286 9.18 -4.40 -17.62
C GLU A 286 10.18 -5.52 -17.37
N ILE A 287 11.44 -5.26 -17.72
CA ILE A 287 12.54 -6.20 -17.54
C ILE A 287 13.42 -5.74 -16.38
N GLN A 288 13.54 -6.60 -15.39
CA GLN A 288 14.53 -6.43 -14.33
C GLN A 288 15.92 -6.75 -14.86
N ILE A 289 16.87 -5.86 -14.64
CA ILE A 289 18.29 -6.12 -14.91
C ILE A 289 19.09 -6.09 -13.60
N ILE A 290 20.19 -6.82 -13.58
CA ILE A 290 21.23 -6.75 -12.56
C ILE A 290 22.58 -6.80 -13.27
N CYS A 291 23.44 -5.83 -13.00
CA CYS A 291 24.72 -5.68 -13.70
C CYS A 291 25.83 -5.40 -12.70
N ASP A 292 27.06 -5.79 -13.01
CA ASP A 292 28.24 -5.51 -12.19
C ASP A 292 29.31 -4.69 -12.91
N GLN A 293 30.32 -4.29 -12.15
CA GLN A 293 31.47 -3.54 -12.64
C GLN A 293 32.53 -4.43 -13.33
N HIS A 294 32.24 -5.71 -13.53
CA HIS A 294 33.13 -6.71 -14.12
C HIS A 294 32.65 -7.18 -15.51
N GLY A 295 31.70 -6.44 -16.10
CA GLY A 295 31.19 -6.70 -17.45
C GLY A 295 30.06 -7.74 -17.50
N ASN A 296 29.50 -8.16 -16.37
CA ASN A 296 28.33 -9.03 -16.34
C ASN A 296 27.05 -8.20 -16.37
N TYR A 297 26.19 -8.47 -17.34
CA TYR A 297 24.89 -7.84 -17.51
C TYR A 297 23.84 -8.94 -17.68
N LEU A 298 22.96 -9.07 -16.71
CA LEU A 298 21.94 -10.11 -16.68
C LEU A 298 20.55 -9.48 -16.68
N TYR A 299 19.62 -10.12 -17.39
CA TYR A 299 18.19 -9.84 -17.26
C TYR A 299 17.51 -10.96 -16.49
N LEU A 300 16.58 -10.58 -15.61
CA LEU A 300 15.68 -11.49 -14.90
C LEU A 300 14.32 -11.50 -15.64
N PRO A 301 13.44 -12.45 -15.32
CA PRO A 301 12.12 -12.54 -15.94
C PRO A 301 11.32 -11.25 -15.79
N GLU A 302 10.50 -10.97 -16.79
CA GLU A 302 9.68 -9.78 -16.88
C GLU A 302 8.58 -9.73 -15.82
N ARG A 303 8.14 -8.51 -15.53
CA ARG A 303 6.95 -8.23 -14.74
C ARG A 303 5.90 -7.55 -15.60
N GLU A 304 4.64 -7.92 -15.44
CA GLU A 304 3.51 -7.21 -16.03
C GLU A 304 2.84 -6.32 -14.99
N CYS A 305 2.85 -5.02 -15.25
CA CYS A 305 2.33 -3.96 -14.37
C CYS A 305 1.14 -3.23 -15.02
N SER A 306 0.42 -3.91 -15.91
CA SER A 306 -0.68 -3.34 -16.68
C SER A 306 -1.85 -2.85 -15.82
N ILE A 307 -2.06 -3.40 -14.61
CA ILE A 307 -3.13 -2.96 -13.71
C ILE A 307 -2.67 -1.72 -12.95
N GLN A 308 -3.04 -0.57 -13.49
CA GLN A 308 -2.67 0.74 -12.96
C GLN A 308 -3.87 1.70 -12.90
N ARG A 309 -3.83 2.64 -11.96
CA ARG A 309 -4.80 3.73 -11.77
C ARG A 309 -4.09 5.06 -11.94
N ARG A 310 -4.49 5.87 -12.93
CA ARG A 310 -3.85 7.19 -13.20
C ARG A 310 -2.31 7.10 -13.20
N ASN A 311 -1.76 6.09 -13.87
CA ASN A 311 -0.32 5.76 -13.95
C ASN A 311 0.33 5.26 -12.64
N GLN A 312 -0.45 5.04 -11.57
CA GLN A 312 0.03 4.38 -10.36
C GLN A 312 -0.20 2.87 -10.48
N LYS A 313 0.86 2.07 -10.40
CA LYS A 313 0.78 0.60 -10.41
C LYS A 313 0.03 0.10 -9.16
N VAL A 314 -0.86 -0.88 -9.35
CA VAL A 314 -1.79 -1.39 -8.32
C VAL A 314 -1.63 -2.89 -8.10
N ILE A 315 -1.59 -3.67 -9.19
CA ILE A 315 -1.34 -5.11 -9.19
C ILE A 315 -0.27 -5.42 -10.24
N GLU A 316 0.71 -6.20 -9.83
CA GLU A 316 1.85 -6.63 -10.63
C GLU A 316 1.94 -8.15 -10.64
N GLU A 317 2.44 -8.73 -11.72
CA GLU A 317 2.64 -10.18 -11.79
C GLU A 317 3.88 -10.57 -12.57
N ALA A 318 4.46 -11.74 -12.24
CA ALA A 318 5.63 -12.27 -12.91
C ALA A 318 5.57 -13.80 -12.98
N PRO A 319 5.86 -14.40 -14.16
CA PRO A 319 6.07 -13.76 -15.46
C PRO A 319 4.76 -13.16 -16.05
N SER A 320 4.84 -12.49 -17.21
CA SER A 320 3.65 -12.03 -17.93
C SER A 320 2.86 -13.21 -18.53
N SER A 321 1.53 -13.12 -18.55
CA SER A 321 0.67 -14.16 -19.13
C SER A 321 0.66 -14.21 -20.66
N VAL A 322 1.20 -13.20 -21.35
CA VAL A 322 1.12 -13.08 -22.82
C VAL A 322 2.47 -13.26 -23.51
N ILE A 323 3.56 -13.15 -22.77
CA ILE A 323 4.92 -13.18 -23.32
C ILE A 323 5.45 -14.60 -23.43
N ASP A 324 5.74 -15.01 -24.66
CA ASP A 324 6.43 -16.26 -24.97
C ASP A 324 7.94 -16.13 -24.76
N GLU A 325 8.64 -17.27 -24.75
CA GLU A 325 10.08 -17.33 -24.48
C GLU A 325 10.92 -16.54 -25.48
N ALA A 326 10.53 -16.53 -26.76
CA ALA A 326 11.24 -15.82 -27.81
C ALA A 326 11.15 -14.29 -27.60
N THR A 327 9.95 -13.79 -27.34
CA THR A 327 9.72 -12.37 -27.06
C THR A 327 10.41 -11.96 -25.75
N ARG A 328 10.32 -12.77 -24.70
CA ARG A 328 11.01 -12.55 -23.42
C ARG A 328 12.52 -12.42 -23.60
N LYS A 329 13.13 -13.33 -24.36
CA LYS A 329 14.56 -13.29 -24.67
C LYS A 329 14.92 -12.02 -25.43
N ALA A 330 14.15 -11.65 -26.46
CA ALA A 330 14.40 -10.44 -27.24
C ALA A 330 14.33 -9.17 -26.38
N MET A 331 13.32 -9.05 -25.52
CA MET A 331 13.18 -7.93 -24.58
C MET A 331 14.34 -7.91 -23.58
N GLY A 332 14.73 -9.06 -23.03
CA GLY A 332 15.84 -9.20 -22.10
C GLY A 332 17.18 -8.80 -22.71
N GLU A 333 17.46 -9.25 -23.92
CA GLU A 333 18.69 -8.92 -24.66
C GLU A 333 18.76 -7.43 -25.00
N GLN A 334 17.65 -6.81 -25.40
CA GLN A 334 17.60 -5.36 -25.62
C GLN A 334 17.77 -4.55 -24.32
N ALA A 335 17.17 -5.00 -23.21
CA ALA A 335 17.37 -4.37 -21.90
C ALA A 335 18.85 -4.43 -21.45
N VAL A 336 19.52 -5.56 -21.69
CA VAL A 336 20.96 -5.70 -21.43
C VAL A 336 21.81 -4.84 -22.38
N ALA A 337 21.43 -4.73 -23.66
CA ALA A 337 22.12 -3.85 -24.61
C ALA A 337 22.05 -2.38 -24.16
N LEU A 338 20.88 -1.92 -23.71
CA LEU A 338 20.70 -0.59 -23.15
C LEU A 338 21.57 -0.36 -21.91
N ALA A 339 21.57 -1.31 -20.99
CA ALA A 339 22.37 -1.25 -19.77
C ALA A 339 23.88 -1.14 -20.06
N LYS A 340 24.36 -1.85 -21.10
CA LYS A 340 25.75 -1.77 -21.55
C LYS A 340 26.11 -0.41 -22.13
N GLU A 341 25.23 0.16 -22.96
CA GLU A 341 25.47 1.47 -23.61
C GLU A 341 25.66 2.59 -22.58
N VAL A 342 24.93 2.54 -21.45
CA VAL A 342 25.03 3.54 -20.38
C VAL A 342 26.03 3.19 -19.26
N GLY A 343 26.73 2.06 -19.38
CA GLY A 343 27.67 1.59 -18.35
C GLY A 343 26.99 1.31 -16.99
N TYR A 344 25.79 0.74 -17.03
CA TYR A 344 24.97 0.49 -15.84
C TYR A 344 25.57 -0.60 -14.94
N PHE A 345 25.50 -0.43 -13.62
CA PHE A 345 25.68 -1.50 -12.63
C PHE A 345 24.62 -1.39 -11.54
N SER A 346 24.51 -2.40 -10.67
CA SER A 346 23.42 -2.58 -9.71
C SER A 346 22.12 -3.03 -10.37
N ALA A 347 21.02 -3.02 -9.62
CA ALA A 347 19.69 -3.36 -10.11
C ALA A 347 19.06 -2.17 -10.84
N GLY A 348 18.35 -2.44 -11.93
CA GLY A 348 17.59 -1.46 -12.70
C GLY A 348 16.39 -2.10 -13.38
N THR A 349 15.49 -1.30 -13.93
CA THR A 349 14.35 -1.83 -14.67
C THR A 349 14.12 -1.06 -15.95
N VAL A 350 14.01 -1.78 -17.06
CA VAL A 350 13.67 -1.23 -18.37
C VAL A 350 12.18 -1.43 -18.59
N GLU A 351 11.42 -0.35 -18.63
CA GLU A 351 9.97 -0.37 -18.85
C GLU A 351 9.66 -0.37 -20.34
N MET A 352 8.71 -1.20 -20.75
CA MET A 352 8.29 -1.36 -22.14
C MET A 352 6.76 -1.33 -22.26
N LEU A 353 6.29 -0.83 -23.40
CA LEU A 353 4.89 -0.95 -23.82
C LEU A 353 4.77 -2.03 -24.87
N ILE A 354 3.81 -2.93 -24.69
CA ILE A 354 3.52 -4.01 -25.62
C ILE A 354 2.14 -3.81 -26.23
N ASP A 355 2.10 -3.78 -27.56
CA ASP A 355 0.86 -3.62 -28.32
C ASP A 355 0.10 -4.96 -28.48
N SER A 356 -1.08 -4.90 -29.11
CA SER A 356 -1.91 -6.07 -29.37
C SER A 356 -1.27 -7.10 -30.32
N ASN A 357 -0.26 -6.71 -31.09
CA ASN A 357 0.47 -7.56 -32.02
C ASN A 357 1.76 -8.12 -31.39
N LYS A 358 1.96 -7.94 -30.08
CA LYS A 358 3.19 -8.29 -29.33
C LYS A 358 4.45 -7.53 -29.78
N ASN A 359 4.30 -6.41 -30.49
CA ASN A 359 5.43 -5.50 -30.66
C ASN A 359 5.68 -4.80 -29.33
N PHE A 360 6.94 -4.76 -28.91
CA PHE A 360 7.35 -4.09 -27.68
C PHE A 360 8.21 -2.88 -27.99
N TYR A 361 8.04 -1.83 -27.20
CA TYR A 361 8.71 -0.55 -27.36
C TYR A 361 9.21 -0.04 -26.01
N PHE A 362 10.44 0.46 -25.98
CA PHE A 362 11.04 1.12 -24.83
C PHE A 362 10.22 2.35 -24.43
N LEU A 363 9.93 2.44 -23.12
CA LEU A 363 9.27 3.59 -22.52
C LEU A 363 10.29 4.44 -21.77
N GLU A 364 10.93 3.85 -20.75
CA GLU A 364 11.96 4.49 -19.93
C GLU A 364 12.78 3.43 -19.17
N MET A 365 13.84 3.87 -18.50
CA MET A 365 14.63 3.02 -17.61
C MET A 365 14.66 3.64 -16.21
N ASN A 366 14.12 2.91 -15.24
CA ASN A 366 14.18 3.30 -13.84
C ASN A 366 15.53 2.85 -13.26
N THR A 367 16.33 3.83 -12.82
CA THR A 367 17.73 3.65 -12.41
C THR A 367 17.84 3.30 -10.92
N ARG A 368 16.99 2.37 -10.48
CA ARG A 368 16.82 1.99 -9.08
C ARG A 368 16.20 0.59 -8.96
N LEU A 369 16.14 0.09 -7.73
CA LEU A 369 15.29 -1.05 -7.39
C LEU A 369 13.81 -0.65 -7.61
N GLN A 370 13.04 -1.50 -8.29
CA GLN A 370 11.59 -1.28 -8.42
C GLN A 370 10.83 -1.70 -7.17
N VAL A 371 9.66 -1.11 -6.96
CA VAL A 371 8.82 -1.37 -5.78
C VAL A 371 8.39 -2.84 -5.77
N GLU A 372 7.96 -3.30 -6.95
CA GLU A 372 7.48 -4.61 -7.35
C GLU A 372 8.59 -5.64 -7.61
N HIS A 373 9.83 -5.40 -7.17
CA HIS A 373 10.87 -6.41 -7.26
C HIS A 373 10.56 -7.76 -6.56
N PRO A 374 9.74 -7.84 -5.47
CA PRO A 374 9.52 -9.11 -4.76
C PRO A 374 8.93 -10.24 -5.61
N ILE A 375 8.10 -9.95 -6.62
CA ILE A 375 7.56 -11.01 -7.51
C ILE A 375 8.66 -11.62 -8.37
N THR A 376 9.66 -10.83 -8.80
CA THR A 376 10.86 -11.35 -9.48
C THR A 376 11.69 -12.20 -8.51
N GLU A 377 11.84 -11.77 -7.25
CA GLU A 377 12.57 -12.56 -6.24
C GLU A 377 11.90 -13.92 -5.99
N PHE A 378 10.56 -13.97 -5.92
CA PHE A 378 9.84 -15.22 -5.66
C PHE A 378 10.04 -16.26 -6.75
N ILE A 379 9.94 -15.86 -8.03
CA ILE A 379 10.01 -16.81 -9.14
C ILE A 379 11.45 -17.22 -9.50
N THR A 380 12.44 -16.41 -9.09
CA THR A 380 13.87 -16.67 -9.38
C THR A 380 14.65 -17.21 -8.18
N GLY A 381 14.20 -16.94 -6.95
CA GLY A 381 14.95 -17.21 -5.72
C GLY A 381 16.12 -16.26 -5.47
N ILE A 382 16.22 -15.15 -6.23
CA ILE A 382 17.33 -14.19 -6.14
C ILE A 382 16.92 -13.03 -5.22
N ASP A 383 17.69 -12.77 -4.15
CA ASP A 383 17.56 -11.55 -3.34
C ASP A 383 18.26 -10.39 -4.08
N LEU A 384 17.46 -9.47 -4.63
CA LEU A 384 17.99 -8.36 -5.45
C LEU A 384 18.74 -7.34 -4.61
N VAL A 385 18.31 -7.09 -3.37
CA VAL A 385 19.04 -6.21 -2.44
C VAL A 385 20.40 -6.80 -2.10
N GLU A 386 20.49 -8.12 -1.92
CA GLU A 386 21.76 -8.81 -1.69
C GLU A 386 22.70 -8.65 -2.89
N GLN A 387 22.19 -8.80 -4.13
CA GLN A 387 23.00 -8.57 -5.33
C GLN A 387 23.43 -7.11 -5.48
N MET A 388 22.57 -6.14 -5.16
CA MET A 388 22.94 -4.72 -5.17
C MET A 388 24.09 -4.42 -4.20
N ILE A 389 24.03 -4.95 -2.97
CA ILE A 389 25.09 -4.79 -1.97
C ILE A 389 26.39 -5.43 -2.47
N ARG A 390 26.30 -6.64 -3.03
CA ARG A 390 27.45 -7.37 -3.60
C ARG A 390 28.16 -6.56 -4.68
N VAL A 391 27.40 -6.06 -5.65
CA VAL A 391 27.95 -5.27 -6.76
C VAL A 391 28.54 -3.95 -6.26
N ALA A 392 27.87 -3.27 -5.32
CA ALA A 392 28.38 -2.04 -4.73
C ALA A 392 29.71 -2.26 -3.97
N ALA A 393 29.91 -3.45 -3.39
CA ALA A 393 31.18 -3.88 -2.80
C ALA A 393 32.24 -4.31 -3.84
N LYS A 394 32.03 -3.99 -5.12
CA LYS A 394 32.88 -4.32 -6.27
C LYS A 394 33.11 -5.82 -6.45
N LYS A 395 32.18 -6.66 -6.01
CA LYS A 395 32.23 -8.11 -6.24
C LYS A 395 31.49 -8.46 -7.54
N PRO A 396 31.96 -9.47 -8.30
CA PRO A 396 31.26 -9.93 -9.49
C PRO A 396 29.97 -10.67 -9.11
N LEU A 397 28.99 -10.68 -10.00
CA LEU A 397 27.81 -11.53 -9.89
C LEU A 397 28.24 -13.01 -9.93
N LEU A 398 27.64 -13.83 -9.06
CA LEU A 398 27.87 -15.28 -9.06
C LEU A 398 27.06 -16.01 -10.12
N LEU A 399 26.00 -15.37 -10.59
CA LEU A 399 25.03 -15.94 -11.53
C LEU A 399 25.45 -15.60 -12.96
N LYS A 400 25.14 -16.51 -13.89
CA LYS A 400 25.15 -16.25 -15.34
C LYS A 400 23.72 -16.29 -15.87
N GLN A 401 23.51 -15.78 -17.09
CA GLN A 401 22.17 -15.73 -17.69
C GLN A 401 21.48 -17.11 -17.74
N LYS A 402 22.26 -18.18 -17.95
CA LYS A 402 21.78 -19.58 -17.97
C LYS A 402 21.34 -20.12 -16.61
N ASP A 403 21.75 -19.49 -15.51
CA ASP A 403 21.43 -19.92 -14.15
C ASP A 403 20.10 -19.30 -13.67
N ILE A 404 19.61 -18.28 -14.38
CA ILE A 404 18.34 -17.61 -14.11
C ILE A 404 17.20 -18.51 -14.60
N LYS A 405 16.46 -19.08 -13.65
CA LYS A 405 15.31 -19.94 -13.89
C LYS A 405 14.01 -19.25 -13.50
N ILE A 406 12.93 -19.62 -14.19
CA ILE A 406 11.57 -19.22 -13.83
C ILE A 406 10.93 -20.43 -13.14
N THR A 407 10.51 -20.24 -11.89
CA THR A 407 9.74 -21.24 -11.15
C THR A 407 8.42 -20.63 -10.71
N GLY A 408 7.31 -21.29 -11.04
CA GLY A 408 5.97 -20.85 -10.67
C GLY A 408 5.57 -19.49 -11.22
N HIS A 409 4.70 -18.81 -10.48
CA HIS A 409 4.16 -17.48 -10.77
C HIS A 409 3.99 -16.71 -9.47
N ALA A 410 4.17 -15.39 -9.52
CA ALA A 410 3.92 -14.52 -8.39
C ALA A 410 3.03 -13.34 -8.78
N THR A 411 2.09 -13.00 -7.89
CA THR A 411 1.23 -11.82 -7.99
C THR A 411 1.49 -10.93 -6.79
N GLU A 412 1.62 -9.62 -7.00
CA GLU A 412 1.73 -8.60 -5.97
C GLU A 412 0.54 -7.64 -6.03
N SER A 413 0.15 -7.16 -4.86
CA SER A 413 -0.91 -6.18 -4.68
C SER A 413 -0.42 -5.09 -3.74
N ARG A 414 -0.45 -3.84 -4.22
CA ARG A 414 -0.13 -2.67 -3.40
C ARG A 414 -1.33 -2.29 -2.55
N VAL A 415 -1.21 -2.49 -1.25
CA VAL A 415 -2.22 -2.10 -0.28
C VAL A 415 -1.98 -0.66 0.12
N TYR A 416 -2.89 0.21 -0.30
CA TYR A 416 -2.86 1.65 -0.04
C TYR A 416 -3.92 2.04 0.98
N ALA A 417 -3.60 3.04 1.81
CA ALA A 417 -4.54 3.77 2.64
C ALA A 417 -5.35 4.76 1.77
N GLU A 418 -6.16 4.23 0.87
CA GLU A 418 -7.06 4.97 -0.01
C GLU A 418 -8.46 4.36 0.06
N ASP A 419 -9.50 5.15 -0.18
CA ASP A 419 -10.89 4.69 -0.25
C ASP A 419 -11.36 4.56 -1.71
N PRO A 420 -11.39 3.35 -2.31
CA PRO A 420 -11.84 3.17 -3.69
C PRO A 420 -13.28 3.61 -3.94
N MET A 421 -14.14 3.60 -2.91
CA MET A 421 -15.55 3.99 -3.03
C MET A 421 -15.73 5.51 -3.08
N ASN A 422 -14.77 6.24 -2.53
CA ASN A 422 -14.75 7.71 -2.52
C ASN A 422 -13.64 8.26 -3.44
N ASN A 423 -13.63 7.83 -4.70
CA ASN A 423 -12.68 8.28 -5.74
C ASN A 423 -11.21 8.15 -5.30
N PHE A 424 -10.88 7.11 -4.54
CA PHE A 424 -9.55 6.85 -4.00
C PHE A 424 -9.01 8.00 -3.14
N SER A 425 -9.90 8.63 -2.39
CA SER A 425 -9.50 9.65 -1.42
C SER A 425 -8.51 9.05 -0.43
N PRO A 426 -7.37 9.72 -0.17
CA PRO A 426 -6.42 9.19 0.78
C PRO A 426 -7.00 9.13 2.20
N SER A 427 -6.58 8.13 2.96
CA SER A 427 -7.00 7.90 4.34
C SER A 427 -5.79 8.03 5.26
N VAL A 428 -5.92 8.86 6.29
CA VAL A 428 -4.92 9.02 7.35
C VAL A 428 -5.51 8.62 8.68
N GLY A 429 -4.65 8.28 9.64
CA GLY A 429 -5.06 7.89 10.98
C GLY A 429 -4.21 6.77 11.56
N THR A 430 -4.55 6.36 12.77
CA THR A 430 -3.86 5.30 13.50
C THR A 430 -4.44 3.94 13.14
N LEU A 431 -3.57 2.96 12.92
CA LEU A 431 -3.97 1.57 12.73
C LEU A 431 -4.30 0.93 14.08
N HIS A 432 -5.58 0.72 14.37
CA HIS A 432 -6.03 0.12 15.63
C HIS A 432 -5.76 -1.37 15.70
N THR A 433 -6.01 -2.06 14.59
CA THR A 433 -5.76 -3.50 14.43
C THR A 433 -5.06 -3.69 13.10
N TYR A 434 -3.91 -4.37 13.12
CA TYR A 434 -3.15 -4.66 11.90
C TYR A 434 -2.60 -6.08 11.92
N ILE A 435 -3.22 -6.96 11.14
CA ILE A 435 -2.85 -8.37 11.05
C ILE A 435 -2.57 -8.71 9.59
N GLU A 436 -1.29 -8.87 9.29
CA GLU A 436 -0.81 -9.33 7.99
C GLU A 436 -1.27 -10.77 7.71
N PRO A 437 -1.70 -11.09 6.48
CA PRO A 437 -1.99 -12.45 6.09
C PRO A 437 -0.72 -13.31 6.14
N ARG A 438 -0.90 -14.59 6.49
CA ARG A 438 0.19 -15.56 6.60
C ARG A 438 -0.25 -16.90 6.04
N ASP A 439 0.70 -17.63 5.49
CA ASP A 439 0.57 -19.05 5.21
C ASP A 439 1.72 -19.81 5.89
N ASP A 440 1.48 -21.10 6.18
CA ASP A 440 2.49 -21.93 6.85
C ASP A 440 3.66 -22.30 5.91
N GLU A 441 3.48 -22.13 4.61
CA GLU A 441 4.42 -22.54 3.57
C GLU A 441 5.30 -21.39 3.06
N GLY A 442 5.12 -20.17 3.56
CA GLY A 442 5.90 -18.98 3.17
C GLY A 442 5.67 -18.52 1.73
N ARG A 443 4.51 -18.86 1.15
CA ARG A 443 4.09 -18.47 -0.20
C ARG A 443 3.27 -17.17 -0.19
N ILE A 444 2.92 -16.66 0.99
CA ILE A 444 2.43 -15.30 1.21
C ILE A 444 3.52 -14.49 1.90
N ARG A 445 3.93 -13.39 1.27
CA ARG A 445 4.88 -12.42 1.81
C ARG A 445 4.20 -11.06 1.92
N VAL A 446 4.42 -10.38 3.04
CA VAL A 446 4.01 -8.99 3.23
C VAL A 446 5.23 -8.15 3.55
N ASP A 447 5.53 -7.21 2.66
CA ASP A 447 6.55 -6.20 2.87
C ASP A 447 5.86 -4.93 3.37
N SER A 448 5.99 -4.66 4.67
CA SER A 448 5.35 -3.54 5.38
C SER A 448 6.34 -2.72 6.19
N GLY A 449 6.11 -1.40 6.23
CA GLY A 449 6.87 -0.41 7.00
C GLY A 449 6.23 0.00 8.31
N ILE A 450 5.12 -0.64 8.65
CA ILE A 450 4.19 -0.24 9.71
C ILE A 450 3.92 -1.42 10.64
N LEU A 451 3.33 -1.10 11.79
CA LEU A 451 2.89 -2.03 12.83
C LEU A 451 1.50 -1.59 13.32
N GLU A 452 0.82 -2.47 14.04
CA GLU A 452 -0.35 -2.07 14.83
C GLU A 452 0.02 -0.88 15.75
N GLY A 453 -0.85 0.12 15.82
CA GLY A 453 -0.63 1.39 16.49
C GLY A 453 0.16 2.44 15.69
N SER A 454 0.64 2.11 14.48
CA SER A 454 1.32 3.11 13.62
C SER A 454 0.33 4.13 13.07
N GLU A 455 0.82 5.34 12.81
CA GLU A 455 0.04 6.40 12.18
C GLU A 455 0.38 6.50 10.68
N ILE A 456 -0.65 6.48 9.84
CA ILE A 456 -0.54 6.84 8.43
C ILE A 456 -0.63 8.36 8.34
N SER A 457 0.53 9.02 8.18
CA SER A 457 0.61 10.50 8.12
C SER A 457 0.25 11.07 6.75
N VAL A 458 -0.13 12.35 6.71
CA VAL A 458 -0.39 13.11 5.47
C VAL A 458 0.85 13.36 4.59
N PHE A 459 2.06 13.27 5.15
CA PHE A 459 3.30 13.75 4.53
C PHE A 459 3.92 12.79 3.51
N TYR A 460 3.51 11.51 3.53
CA TYR A 460 4.15 10.45 2.77
C TYR A 460 3.14 9.67 1.92
N ASP A 461 3.68 8.74 1.12
CA ASP A 461 2.91 7.85 0.25
C ASP A 461 1.93 6.96 1.06
N PRO A 462 0.70 6.70 0.55
CA PRO A 462 -0.30 5.89 1.24
C PRO A 462 -0.02 4.40 1.32
N MET A 463 1.07 3.90 0.74
CA MET A 463 1.32 2.47 0.70
C MET A 463 1.55 1.93 2.11
N ILE A 464 0.62 1.11 2.56
CA ILE A 464 0.66 0.38 3.83
C ILE A 464 1.64 -0.78 3.70
N SER A 465 1.49 -1.56 2.64
CA SER A 465 2.30 -2.75 2.37
C SER A 465 2.23 -3.18 0.92
N LYS A 466 3.18 -4.03 0.53
CA LYS A 466 3.07 -4.89 -0.65
C LYS A 466 2.74 -6.29 -0.17
N THR A 467 1.64 -6.85 -0.67
CA THR A 467 1.25 -8.24 -0.40
C THR A 467 1.58 -9.05 -1.64
N ILE A 468 2.33 -10.13 -1.47
CA ILE A 468 2.81 -10.97 -2.57
C ILE A 468 2.41 -12.42 -2.33
N ALA A 469 1.88 -13.07 -3.36
CA ALA A 469 1.47 -14.46 -3.34
C ALA A 469 2.17 -15.24 -4.45
N TYR A 470 2.74 -16.40 -4.09
CA TYR A 470 3.40 -17.32 -5.00
C TYR A 470 2.54 -18.57 -5.27
N GLY A 471 2.53 -19.05 -6.51
CA GLY A 471 1.86 -20.27 -6.96
C GLY A 471 2.73 -21.10 -7.89
N LYS A 472 2.43 -22.39 -8.06
CA LYS A 472 3.07 -23.23 -9.10
C LYS A 472 2.69 -22.78 -10.51
N ASP A 473 1.56 -22.10 -10.61
CA ASP A 473 1.00 -21.50 -11.79
C ASP A 473 0.29 -20.18 -11.42
N ARG A 474 -0.06 -19.42 -12.45
CA ARG A 474 -0.73 -18.12 -12.31
C ARG A 474 -2.01 -18.22 -11.49
N MET A 475 -2.86 -19.22 -11.74
CA MET A 475 -4.16 -19.35 -11.07
C MET A 475 -4.01 -19.66 -9.59
N GLU A 476 -3.05 -20.49 -9.20
CA GLU A 476 -2.75 -20.76 -7.80
C GLU A 476 -2.24 -19.50 -7.09
N SER A 477 -1.39 -18.68 -7.73
CA SER A 477 -0.92 -17.42 -7.16
C SER A 477 -2.07 -16.41 -6.94
N ILE A 478 -2.98 -16.31 -7.91
CA ILE A 478 -4.17 -15.44 -7.82
C ILE A 478 -5.11 -15.90 -6.72
N ASN A 479 -5.43 -17.20 -6.65
CA ASN A 479 -6.34 -17.73 -5.62
C ASN A 479 -5.75 -17.54 -4.21
N ARG A 480 -4.45 -17.72 -4.05
CA ARG A 480 -3.76 -17.41 -2.79
C ARG A 480 -3.80 -15.93 -2.44
N MET A 481 -3.60 -15.05 -3.42
CA MET A 481 -3.73 -13.60 -3.20
C MET A 481 -5.14 -13.22 -2.74
N VAL A 482 -6.18 -13.79 -3.36
CA VAL A 482 -7.57 -13.55 -2.95
C VAL A 482 -7.79 -13.96 -1.49
N GLU A 483 -7.35 -15.15 -1.09
CA GLU A 483 -7.47 -15.60 0.31
C GLU A 483 -6.62 -14.73 1.27
N ALA A 484 -5.41 -14.33 0.86
CA ALA A 484 -4.56 -13.43 1.63
C ALA A 484 -5.25 -12.08 1.87
N LEU A 485 -5.87 -11.50 0.84
CA LEU A 485 -6.63 -10.24 0.96
C LEU A 485 -7.89 -10.39 1.82
N ASP A 486 -8.61 -11.51 1.72
CA ASP A 486 -9.78 -11.78 2.57
C ASP A 486 -9.40 -11.92 4.06
N THR A 487 -8.14 -12.25 4.36
CA THR A 487 -7.63 -12.47 5.72
C THR A 487 -6.76 -11.32 6.23
N TYR A 488 -6.55 -10.28 5.42
CA TYR A 488 -5.76 -9.13 5.77
C TYR A 488 -6.60 -8.12 6.56
N VAL A 489 -6.36 -8.01 7.86
CA VAL A 489 -7.09 -7.11 8.76
C VAL A 489 -6.35 -5.78 8.88
N ILE A 490 -7.01 -4.70 8.47
CA ILE A 490 -6.54 -3.33 8.62
C ILE A 490 -7.71 -2.50 9.17
N GLN A 491 -7.61 -2.02 10.41
CA GLN A 491 -8.65 -1.22 11.05
C GLN A 491 -8.08 0.14 11.47
N GLY A 492 -8.89 1.20 11.36
CA GLY A 492 -8.54 2.58 11.73
C GLY A 492 -8.33 3.52 10.55
N VAL A 493 -8.03 2.98 9.37
CA VAL A 493 -7.99 3.74 8.10
C VAL A 493 -8.77 2.99 7.02
N ARG A 494 -9.28 3.72 6.04
CA ARG A 494 -9.83 3.12 4.81
C ARG A 494 -8.67 2.65 3.92
N HIS A 495 -8.91 1.59 3.16
CA HIS A 495 -7.89 0.96 2.33
C HIS A 495 -8.47 0.32 1.07
N ASN A 496 -7.61 0.06 0.08
CA ASN A 496 -8.01 -0.36 -1.26
C ASN A 496 -8.24 -1.87 -1.46
N ILE A 497 -8.10 -2.71 -0.42
CA ILE A 497 -8.24 -4.19 -0.49
C ILE A 497 -9.49 -4.64 -1.25
N SER A 498 -10.63 -3.96 -1.05
CA SER A 498 -11.90 -4.27 -1.72
C SER A 498 -11.76 -4.32 -3.24
N LEU A 499 -11.05 -3.33 -3.81
CA LEU A 499 -10.82 -3.22 -5.24
C LEU A 499 -9.80 -4.25 -5.70
N LEU A 500 -8.69 -4.42 -4.96
CA LEU A 500 -7.64 -5.39 -5.32
C LEU A 500 -8.23 -6.79 -5.45
N ARG A 501 -8.99 -7.20 -4.44
CA ARG A 501 -9.65 -8.50 -4.39
C ARG A 501 -10.64 -8.67 -5.53
N ASP A 502 -11.44 -7.64 -5.84
CA ASP A 502 -12.42 -7.69 -6.93
C ASP A 502 -11.76 -7.83 -8.31
N ILE A 503 -10.69 -7.07 -8.58
CA ILE A 503 -9.92 -7.17 -9.84
C ILE A 503 -9.45 -8.61 -10.07
N LEU A 504 -8.87 -9.26 -9.04
CA LEU A 504 -8.31 -10.61 -9.12
C LEU A 504 -9.34 -11.72 -9.41
N VAL A 505 -10.63 -11.47 -9.13
CA VAL A 505 -11.69 -12.44 -9.39
C VAL A 505 -12.44 -12.18 -10.71
N THR A 506 -12.19 -11.04 -11.36
CA THR A 506 -12.78 -10.77 -12.67
C THR A 506 -12.32 -11.78 -13.74
N GLU A 507 -13.21 -12.05 -14.68
CA GLU A 507 -12.94 -12.99 -15.76
C GLU A 507 -11.78 -12.51 -16.66
N ASP A 508 -11.76 -11.22 -17.02
CA ASP A 508 -10.71 -10.62 -17.86
C ASP A 508 -9.34 -10.74 -17.18
N TYR A 509 -9.21 -10.44 -15.88
CA TYR A 509 -7.94 -10.62 -15.18
C TYR A 509 -7.50 -12.09 -15.12
N ARG A 510 -8.42 -13.00 -14.81
CA ARG A 510 -8.11 -14.45 -14.72
C ARG A 510 -7.71 -15.07 -16.06
N LYS A 511 -8.29 -14.61 -17.16
CA LYS A 511 -7.90 -14.99 -18.54
C LYS A 511 -6.62 -14.31 -19.02
N GLY A 512 -6.11 -13.33 -18.27
CA GLY A 512 -4.95 -12.54 -18.67
C GLY A 512 -5.28 -11.47 -19.71
N ASN A 513 -6.55 -11.13 -19.92
CA ASN A 513 -7.02 -10.07 -20.82
C ASN A 513 -6.89 -8.68 -20.16
N ILE A 514 -5.65 -8.28 -19.86
CA ILE A 514 -5.36 -7.05 -19.13
C ILE A 514 -4.66 -6.02 -20.01
N THR A 515 -4.92 -4.74 -19.73
CA THR A 515 -4.30 -3.59 -20.40
C THR A 515 -4.16 -2.45 -19.39
N THR A 516 -3.38 -1.43 -19.72
CA THR A 516 -3.24 -0.20 -18.91
C THR A 516 -4.56 0.57 -18.69
N LYS A 517 -5.62 0.25 -19.43
CA LYS A 517 -6.97 0.83 -19.28
C LYS A 517 -7.93 -0.05 -18.47
N PHE A 518 -7.47 -1.17 -17.92
CA PHE A 518 -8.31 -2.17 -17.25
C PHE A 518 -9.24 -1.55 -16.20
N ILE A 519 -8.70 -0.80 -15.23
CA ILE A 519 -9.49 -0.23 -14.14
C ILE A 519 -10.53 0.76 -14.68
N GLN A 520 -10.17 1.59 -15.67
CA GLN A 520 -11.10 2.55 -16.28
C GLN A 520 -12.24 1.85 -17.04
N LYS A 521 -11.94 0.73 -17.71
CA LYS A 521 -12.92 -0.08 -18.45
C LYS A 521 -13.91 -0.78 -17.50
N HIS A 522 -13.40 -1.39 -16.42
CA HIS A 522 -14.22 -2.18 -15.50
C HIS A 522 -14.96 -1.32 -14.47
N TYR A 523 -14.43 -0.15 -14.11
CA TYR A 523 -14.98 0.74 -13.10
C TYR A 523 -15.07 2.20 -13.60
N PRO A 524 -15.84 2.47 -14.67
CA PRO A 524 -15.90 3.80 -15.29
C PRO A 524 -16.46 4.88 -14.34
N GLU A 525 -17.37 4.50 -13.44
CA GLU A 525 -17.97 5.40 -12.43
C GLU A 525 -17.29 5.28 -11.04
N GLY A 526 -16.10 4.67 -11.02
CA GLY A 526 -15.41 4.28 -9.80
C GLY A 526 -15.92 2.97 -9.20
N PHE A 527 -15.18 2.44 -8.23
CA PHE A 527 -15.56 1.21 -7.52
C PHE A 527 -16.69 1.50 -6.54
N LYS A 528 -17.73 0.66 -6.48
CA LYS A 528 -18.91 0.86 -5.62
C LYS A 528 -19.13 -0.26 -4.60
N GLY A 529 -18.10 -1.06 -4.34
CA GLY A 529 -18.24 -2.31 -3.60
C GLY A 529 -18.68 -3.47 -4.51
N ILE A 530 -18.51 -4.68 -4.02
CA ILE A 530 -18.95 -5.87 -4.76
C ILE A 530 -20.47 -6.03 -4.67
N LYS A 531 -21.07 -6.56 -5.73
CA LYS A 531 -22.43 -7.08 -5.69
C LYS A 531 -22.39 -8.56 -5.37
N LEU A 532 -22.91 -8.95 -4.21
CA LEU A 532 -22.95 -10.35 -3.79
C LEU A 532 -23.89 -11.16 -4.71
N SER A 533 -23.44 -12.35 -5.11
CA SER A 533 -24.35 -13.36 -5.66
C SER A 533 -25.34 -13.82 -4.59
N SER A 534 -26.45 -14.43 -5.01
CA SER A 534 -27.45 -14.98 -4.08
C SER A 534 -26.82 -15.94 -3.07
N ASP A 535 -25.95 -16.85 -3.53
CA ASP A 535 -25.27 -17.82 -2.67
C ASP A 535 -24.27 -17.17 -1.71
N ALA A 536 -23.52 -16.17 -2.18
CA ALA A 536 -22.58 -15.44 -1.33
C ALA A 536 -23.31 -14.62 -0.25
N LYS A 537 -24.42 -13.95 -0.61
CA LYS A 537 -25.29 -13.24 0.34
C LYS A 537 -25.88 -14.19 1.38
N SER A 538 -26.38 -15.34 0.92
CA SER A 538 -26.92 -16.41 1.76
C SER A 538 -25.88 -16.93 2.78
N SER A 539 -24.66 -17.21 2.31
CA SER A 539 -23.57 -17.71 3.15
C SER A 539 -23.10 -16.67 4.17
N LEU A 540 -23.08 -15.40 3.79
CA LEU A 540 -22.76 -14.28 4.68
C LEU A 540 -23.83 -14.10 5.77
N ILE A 541 -25.12 -14.13 5.41
CA ILE A 541 -26.24 -14.06 6.37
C ILE A 541 -26.16 -15.21 7.39
N ALA A 542 -25.91 -16.45 6.93
CA ALA A 542 -25.72 -17.58 7.82
C ALA A 542 -24.54 -17.37 8.79
N SER A 543 -23.43 -16.86 8.28
CA SER A 543 -22.21 -16.61 9.06
C SER A 543 -22.42 -15.53 10.12
N VAL A 544 -23.05 -14.41 9.76
CA VAL A 544 -23.37 -13.32 10.68
C VAL A 544 -24.36 -13.77 11.77
N GLY A 545 -25.39 -14.53 11.39
CA GLY A 545 -26.30 -15.14 12.37
C GLY A 545 -25.55 -16.07 13.33
N LEU A 546 -24.65 -16.91 12.82
CA LEU A 546 -23.85 -17.83 13.63
C LEU A 546 -22.88 -17.07 14.57
N MET A 547 -22.26 -15.98 14.10
CA MET A 547 -21.44 -15.11 14.96
C MET A 547 -22.25 -14.59 16.15
N GLU A 548 -23.48 -14.13 15.91
CA GLU A 548 -24.37 -13.66 16.98
C GLU A 548 -24.80 -14.78 17.92
N TYR A 549 -25.08 -15.97 17.40
CA TYR A 549 -25.38 -17.14 18.22
C TYR A 549 -24.23 -17.49 19.17
N ILE A 550 -22.99 -17.48 18.68
CA ILE A 550 -21.79 -17.73 19.48
C ILE A 550 -21.60 -16.64 20.53
N ALA A 551 -21.79 -15.36 20.16
CA ALA A 551 -21.68 -14.23 21.08
C ALA A 551 -22.71 -14.30 22.22
N ASN A 552 -23.98 -14.56 21.91
CA ASN A 552 -25.03 -14.70 22.91
C ASN A 552 -24.73 -15.83 23.90
N ARG A 553 -24.20 -16.97 23.45
CA ARG A 553 -23.85 -18.08 24.35
C ARG A 553 -22.70 -17.75 25.29
N ARG A 554 -21.74 -16.94 24.86
CA ARG A 554 -20.67 -16.43 25.72
C ARG A 554 -21.24 -15.57 26.86
N ASP A 555 -22.32 -14.82 26.62
CA ASP A 555 -22.94 -13.98 27.65
C ASP A 555 -23.55 -14.81 28.79
N PHE A 556 -24.01 -16.04 28.52
CA PHE A 556 -24.44 -16.97 29.56
C PHE A 556 -23.29 -17.52 30.43
N GLN A 557 -22.03 -17.29 30.04
CA GLN A 557 -20.85 -17.68 30.83
C GLN A 557 -20.38 -16.56 31.78
N ILE A 558 -21.07 -15.42 31.82
CA ILE A 558 -20.77 -14.35 32.77
C ILE A 558 -20.88 -14.90 34.20
N THR A 559 -19.93 -14.57 35.06
CA THR A 559 -19.92 -15.01 36.46
C THR A 559 -21.07 -14.40 37.26
N GLY A 560 -21.57 -15.11 38.29
CA GLY A 560 -22.66 -14.62 39.15
C GLY A 560 -24.08 -14.80 38.57
N GLN A 561 -24.21 -15.58 37.50
CA GLN A 561 -25.51 -15.92 36.91
C GLN A 561 -26.35 -16.79 37.86
N LEU A 562 -27.68 -16.75 37.69
CA LEU A 562 -28.58 -17.65 38.38
C LEU A 562 -28.19 -19.11 38.03
N PRO A 563 -28.17 -20.06 39.01
CA PRO A 563 -27.66 -21.43 38.81
C PRO A 563 -28.28 -22.25 37.68
N ARG A 564 -29.40 -21.82 37.11
CA ARG A 564 -30.13 -22.50 36.03
C ARG A 564 -30.21 -21.69 34.73
N ALA A 565 -29.54 -20.54 34.65
CA ALA A 565 -29.46 -19.78 33.41
C ALA A 565 -28.65 -20.60 32.39
N GLN A 566 -29.33 -21.14 31.39
CA GLN A 566 -28.69 -21.82 30.28
C GLN A 566 -29.07 -21.14 28.97
N PRO A 567 -28.14 -21.04 28.01
CA PRO A 567 -28.46 -20.52 26.70
C PRO A 567 -29.45 -21.46 26.01
N PRO A 568 -30.41 -20.92 25.23
CA PRO A 568 -31.35 -21.75 24.50
C PRO A 568 -30.61 -22.68 23.52
N LYS A 569 -31.11 -23.91 23.32
CA LYS A 569 -30.56 -24.87 22.34
C LYS A 569 -30.66 -24.31 20.92
N THR A 570 -31.76 -23.63 20.63
CA THR A 570 -32.05 -22.99 19.35
C THR A 570 -32.29 -21.50 19.57
N THR A 571 -31.59 -20.65 18.81
CA THR A 571 -31.81 -19.21 18.82
C THR A 571 -32.45 -18.79 17.50
N LYS A 572 -33.54 -18.02 17.58
CA LYS A 572 -34.18 -17.41 16.41
C LYS A 572 -33.80 -15.94 16.38
N LEU A 573 -33.35 -15.47 15.22
CA LEU A 573 -32.88 -14.12 14.96
C LEU A 573 -33.48 -13.60 13.65
N PHE A 574 -33.43 -12.29 13.47
CA PHE A 574 -33.57 -11.61 12.19
C PHE A 574 -32.23 -10.96 11.87
N VAL A 575 -31.61 -11.38 10.78
CA VAL A 575 -30.40 -10.76 10.23
C VAL A 575 -30.85 -9.79 9.14
N ASN A 576 -30.66 -8.49 9.35
CA ASN A 576 -31.13 -7.47 8.43
C ASN A 576 -29.95 -6.89 7.63
N ILE A 577 -30.11 -6.82 6.30
CA ILE A 577 -29.15 -6.20 5.36
C ILE A 577 -29.95 -5.47 4.28
N ASP A 578 -29.51 -4.28 3.86
CA ASP A 578 -30.14 -3.49 2.78
C ASP A 578 -31.66 -3.28 2.94
N LYS A 579 -32.13 -3.08 4.18
CA LYS A 579 -33.56 -2.94 4.58
C LYS A 579 -34.39 -4.23 4.49
N GLU A 580 -33.80 -5.34 4.09
CA GLU A 580 -34.45 -6.65 4.09
C GLU A 580 -34.16 -7.40 5.39
N ALA A 581 -35.16 -8.09 5.93
CA ALA A 581 -35.07 -8.85 7.17
C ALA A 581 -35.13 -10.36 6.88
N TYR A 582 -34.12 -11.10 7.31
CA TYR A 582 -34.03 -12.55 7.09
C TYR A 582 -34.21 -13.30 8.41
N PRO A 583 -35.28 -14.10 8.59
CA PRO A 583 -35.43 -14.96 9.76
C PRO A 583 -34.40 -16.09 9.70
N VAL A 584 -33.57 -16.21 10.73
CA VAL A 584 -32.52 -17.22 10.87
C VAL A 584 -32.74 -18.00 12.17
N SER A 585 -32.71 -19.33 12.09
CA SER A 585 -32.79 -20.24 13.24
C SER A 585 -31.49 -21.02 13.34
N ILE A 586 -30.86 -21.02 14.52
CA ILE A 586 -29.53 -21.59 14.72
C ILE A 586 -29.57 -22.56 15.89
N THR A 587 -29.15 -23.79 15.64
CA THR A 587 -29.10 -24.87 16.64
C THR A 587 -27.71 -25.48 16.70
N GLN A 588 -27.18 -25.71 17.90
CA GLN A 588 -25.92 -26.44 18.08
C GLN A 588 -26.19 -27.93 18.31
N GLU A 589 -25.61 -28.80 17.48
CA GLU A 589 -25.74 -30.24 17.58
C GLU A 589 -24.40 -30.95 17.36
N LYS A 590 -23.98 -31.80 18.32
CA LYS A 590 -22.78 -32.66 18.21
C LYS A 590 -21.52 -31.93 17.72
N GLY A 591 -21.29 -30.70 18.20
CA GLY A 591 -20.12 -29.88 17.83
C GLY A 591 -20.21 -29.18 16.46
N LYS A 592 -21.34 -29.29 15.76
CA LYS A 592 -21.66 -28.52 14.55
C LYS A 592 -22.78 -27.50 14.85
N TYR A 593 -22.92 -26.53 13.97
CA TYR A 593 -24.02 -25.56 14.00
C TYR A 593 -24.92 -25.77 12.78
N ILE A 594 -26.22 -25.88 13.01
CA ILE A 594 -27.23 -25.97 11.98
C ILE A 594 -27.86 -24.57 11.87
N VAL A 595 -27.70 -23.94 10.72
CA VAL A 595 -28.23 -22.60 10.43
C VAL A 595 -29.29 -22.70 9.35
N GLU A 596 -30.53 -22.37 9.70
CA GLU A 596 -31.71 -22.41 8.85
C GLU A 596 -32.18 -21.00 8.54
N PHE A 597 -32.32 -20.64 7.26
CA PHE A 597 -33.04 -19.43 6.86
C PHE A 597 -33.63 -19.60 5.46
N LYS A 598 -34.87 -19.14 5.25
CA LYS A 598 -35.67 -19.45 4.04
C LYS A 598 -35.66 -20.97 3.77
N ASP A 599 -35.35 -21.38 2.54
CA ASP A 599 -35.23 -22.77 2.10
C ASP A 599 -33.78 -23.31 2.21
N HIS A 600 -32.88 -22.57 2.87
CA HIS A 600 -31.49 -22.96 3.01
C HIS A 600 -31.20 -23.58 4.38
N LEU A 601 -30.52 -24.72 4.37
CA LEU A 601 -29.96 -25.40 5.53
C LEU A 601 -28.44 -25.45 5.40
N TYR A 602 -27.75 -24.78 6.31
CA TYR A 602 -26.29 -24.81 6.38
C TYR A 602 -25.81 -25.60 7.59
N VAL A 603 -24.95 -26.58 7.35
CA VAL A 603 -24.19 -27.26 8.40
C VAL A 603 -22.82 -26.60 8.51
N ALA A 604 -22.63 -25.79 9.54
CA ALA A 604 -21.43 -25.00 9.76
C ALA A 604 -20.50 -25.61 10.81
N LYS A 605 -19.19 -25.54 10.53
CA LYS A 605 -18.10 -25.81 11.47
C LYS A 605 -17.24 -24.57 11.59
N THR A 606 -16.95 -24.15 12.82
CA THR A 606 -16.06 -23.02 13.08
C THR A 606 -15.37 -23.19 14.43
N SER A 607 -14.11 -22.75 14.52
CA SER A 607 -13.36 -22.59 15.76
C SER A 607 -13.29 -21.13 16.21
N TRP A 608 -14.08 -20.24 15.58
CA TRP A 608 -14.07 -18.82 15.89
C TRP A 608 -14.51 -18.56 17.33
N VAL A 609 -13.84 -17.61 17.97
CA VAL A 609 -14.16 -17.13 19.30
C VAL A 609 -14.33 -15.61 19.27
N VAL A 610 -15.27 -15.12 20.07
CA VAL A 610 -15.56 -13.68 20.19
C VAL A 610 -14.29 -12.92 20.57
N GLY A 611 -14.05 -11.80 19.90
CA GLY A 611 -12.87 -10.98 20.09
C GLY A 611 -11.73 -11.27 19.09
N THR A 612 -11.83 -12.35 18.30
CA THR A 612 -10.93 -12.55 17.16
C THR A 612 -11.46 -11.84 15.91
N PRO A 613 -10.60 -11.12 15.15
CA PRO A 613 -11.05 -10.25 14.06
C PRO A 613 -11.39 -11.00 12.77
N ILE A 614 -11.14 -12.31 12.69
CA ILE A 614 -11.43 -13.13 11.50
C ILE A 614 -12.31 -14.30 11.90
N PHE A 615 -13.55 -14.30 11.44
CA PHE A 615 -14.45 -15.44 11.49
C PHE A 615 -14.17 -16.36 10.30
N ARG A 616 -13.79 -17.61 10.59
CA ARG A 616 -13.64 -18.67 9.58
C ARG A 616 -14.63 -19.77 9.85
N ALA A 617 -15.37 -20.17 8.82
CA ALA A 617 -16.28 -21.31 8.89
C ALA A 617 -16.20 -22.16 7.62
N VAL A 618 -16.47 -23.46 7.77
CA VAL A 618 -16.76 -24.35 6.66
C VAL A 618 -18.26 -24.64 6.69
N LEU A 619 -18.96 -24.26 5.63
CA LEU A 619 -20.37 -24.52 5.42
C LEU A 619 -20.54 -25.74 4.51
N ASN A 620 -21.49 -26.63 4.85
CA ASN A 620 -21.84 -27.83 4.07
C ASN A 620 -20.63 -28.71 3.70
N ASP A 621 -19.64 -28.75 4.59
CA ASP A 621 -18.39 -29.51 4.49
C ASP A 621 -17.43 -29.13 3.34
N ASN A 622 -17.80 -28.25 2.40
CA ASN A 622 -16.97 -27.88 1.24
C ASN A 622 -16.80 -26.37 1.00
N GLN A 623 -17.61 -25.52 1.61
CA GLN A 623 -17.61 -24.10 1.34
C GLN A 623 -16.89 -23.34 2.48
N SER A 624 -15.64 -22.93 2.23
CA SER A 624 -14.91 -22.06 3.15
C SER A 624 -15.45 -20.63 3.07
N VAL A 625 -15.71 -20.03 4.24
CA VAL A 625 -16.19 -18.66 4.38
C VAL A 625 -15.27 -17.94 5.36
N ILE A 626 -14.77 -16.78 4.93
CA ILE A 626 -13.91 -15.90 5.72
C ILE A 626 -14.59 -14.54 5.81
N VAL A 627 -14.89 -14.11 7.03
CA VAL A 627 -15.53 -12.83 7.32
C VAL A 627 -14.66 -12.08 8.32
N GLN A 628 -14.26 -10.86 8.00
CA GLN A 628 -13.58 -10.00 8.96
C GLN A 628 -14.62 -9.33 9.86
N VAL A 629 -14.43 -9.46 11.16
CA VAL A 629 -15.33 -8.93 12.18
C VAL A 629 -14.94 -7.49 12.46
N GLY A 630 -15.84 -6.57 12.11
CA GLY A 630 -15.67 -5.14 12.35
C GLY A 630 -16.28 -4.70 13.69
N GLU A 631 -16.41 -3.38 13.83
CA GLU A 631 -17.00 -2.73 15.00
C GLU A 631 -18.46 -3.19 15.24
N ARG A 632 -18.88 -3.25 16.50
CA ARG A 632 -20.28 -3.48 16.89
C ARG A 632 -20.85 -2.24 17.58
N LYS A 633 -22.00 -1.77 17.10
CA LYS A 633 -22.75 -0.62 17.65
C LYS A 633 -24.17 -1.06 18.02
N GLY A 634 -24.36 -1.43 19.29
CA GLY A 634 -25.63 -2.00 19.75
C GLY A 634 -25.97 -3.30 19.00
N THR A 635 -27.11 -3.31 18.30
CA THR A 635 -27.57 -4.42 17.44
C THR A 635 -26.91 -4.43 16.06
N THR A 636 -26.20 -3.37 15.69
CA THR A 636 -25.52 -3.28 14.40
C THR A 636 -24.13 -3.92 14.48
N GLN A 637 -23.87 -4.86 13.59
CA GLN A 637 -22.57 -5.48 13.35
C GLN A 637 -22.04 -5.05 11.98
N PHE A 638 -20.83 -4.48 11.96
CA PHE A 638 -20.10 -4.25 10.72
C PHE A 638 -19.20 -5.45 10.43
N VAL A 639 -19.17 -5.92 9.20
CA VAL A 639 -18.28 -7.00 8.77
C VAL A 639 -17.69 -6.68 7.41
N SER A 640 -16.47 -7.13 7.13
CA SER A 640 -15.94 -7.14 5.77
C SER A 640 -15.98 -8.56 5.22
N PHE A 641 -16.55 -8.70 4.02
CA PHE A 641 -16.66 -9.96 3.32
C PHE A 641 -16.26 -9.77 1.86
N MET A 642 -15.36 -10.62 1.35
CA MET A 642 -14.82 -10.48 -0.01
C MET A 642 -14.28 -9.06 -0.26
N GLY A 643 -13.59 -8.51 0.75
CA GLY A 643 -13.03 -7.16 0.76
C GLY A 643 -14.03 -6.00 0.88
N THR A 644 -15.35 -6.22 0.82
CA THR A 644 -16.36 -5.15 0.94
C THR A 644 -16.97 -5.11 2.33
N GLU A 645 -17.15 -3.91 2.88
CA GLU A 645 -17.81 -3.72 4.18
C GLU A 645 -19.34 -3.82 4.02
N PHE A 646 -19.97 -4.57 4.92
CA PHE A 646 -21.40 -4.73 5.03
C PHE A 646 -21.86 -4.39 6.45
N LYS A 647 -23.02 -3.75 6.53
CA LYS A 647 -23.70 -3.44 7.79
C LYS A 647 -24.87 -4.39 7.97
N PHE A 648 -24.90 -5.07 9.12
CA PHE A 648 -26.00 -5.93 9.52
C PHE A 648 -26.66 -5.42 10.80
N ASP A 649 -27.98 -5.37 10.84
CA ASP A 649 -28.69 -5.24 12.11
C ASP A 649 -29.26 -6.61 12.52
N ILE A 650 -28.83 -7.10 13.68
CA ILE A 650 -29.22 -8.42 14.19
C ILE A 650 -30.18 -8.22 15.35
N ARG A 651 -31.37 -8.81 15.25
CA ARG A 651 -32.46 -8.61 16.22
C ARG A 651 -33.10 -9.94 16.57
N THR A 652 -33.59 -10.09 17.78
CA THR A 652 -34.54 -11.15 18.13
C THR A 652 -35.90 -10.88 17.43
N PRO A 653 -36.79 -11.89 17.33
CA PRO A 653 -38.12 -11.69 16.75
C PRO A 653 -38.91 -10.55 17.40
N LYS A 654 -38.78 -10.38 18.73
CA LYS A 654 -39.48 -9.32 19.44
C LYS A 654 -38.87 -7.94 19.16
N GLU A 655 -37.54 -7.84 19.13
CA GLU A 655 -36.86 -6.59 18.76
C GLU A 655 -37.18 -6.18 17.32
N GLN A 656 -37.26 -7.14 16.38
CA GLN A 656 -37.66 -6.87 15.00
C GLN A 656 -39.09 -6.33 14.92
N GLU A 657 -40.02 -6.93 15.68
CA GLU A 657 -41.41 -6.47 15.77
C GLU A 657 -41.50 -5.02 16.30
N LEU A 658 -40.69 -4.70 17.31
CA LEU A 658 -40.69 -3.38 17.96
C LEU A 658 -39.94 -2.31 17.15
N HIS A 659 -38.95 -2.71 16.33
CA HIS A 659 -38.12 -1.78 15.55
C HIS A 659 -38.94 -0.91 14.58
N LYS A 660 -40.12 -1.38 14.13
CA LYS A 660 -41.03 -0.59 13.30
C LYS A 660 -41.50 0.72 13.96
N HIS A 661 -41.37 0.83 15.28
CA HIS A 661 -41.72 2.03 16.04
C HIS A 661 -40.53 2.98 16.27
N MET A 662 -39.31 2.62 15.84
CA MET A 662 -38.14 3.47 15.98
C MET A 662 -38.22 4.66 15.01
N PRO A 663 -38.00 5.91 15.47
CA PRO A 663 -37.93 7.07 14.60
C PRO A 663 -36.81 6.95 13.57
N VAL A 664 -37.06 7.40 12.35
CA VAL A 664 -36.01 7.52 11.32
C VAL A 664 -35.14 8.71 11.67
N ILE A 665 -33.84 8.46 11.91
CA ILE A 665 -32.86 9.53 12.12
C ILE A 665 -32.62 10.21 10.77
N ILE A 666 -33.03 11.48 10.65
CA ILE A 666 -32.77 12.31 9.47
C ILE A 666 -31.35 12.88 9.63
N PRO A 667 -30.44 12.68 8.65
CA PRO A 667 -29.10 13.26 8.70
C PRO A 667 -29.17 14.79 8.80
N PRO A 668 -28.24 15.43 9.52
CA PRO A 668 -28.19 16.89 9.60
C PRO A 668 -27.94 17.51 8.22
N ASP A 669 -28.64 18.60 7.91
CA ASP A 669 -28.42 19.37 6.69
C ASP A 669 -27.05 20.06 6.73
N ARG A 670 -26.17 19.67 5.80
CA ARG A 670 -24.80 20.23 5.64
C ARG A 670 -24.66 21.07 4.37
N SER A 671 -25.75 21.38 3.68
CA SER A 671 -25.74 22.08 2.38
C SER A 671 -25.02 23.43 2.42
N LYS A 672 -25.03 24.12 3.56
CA LYS A 672 -24.36 25.42 3.79
C LYS A 672 -22.91 25.31 4.28
N MET A 673 -22.27 24.16 4.13
CA MET A 673 -20.91 23.95 4.59
C MET A 673 -20.05 23.32 3.51
N LEU A 674 -18.90 23.93 3.22
CA LEU A 674 -17.81 23.27 2.53
C LEU A 674 -17.02 22.47 3.57
N ILE A 675 -17.11 21.14 3.47
CA ILE A 675 -16.33 20.23 4.30
C ILE A 675 -15.12 19.70 3.54
N ALA A 676 -14.05 19.41 4.25
CA ALA A 676 -12.88 18.72 3.71
C ALA A 676 -13.32 17.32 3.25
N PRO A 677 -13.23 16.98 1.95
CA PRO A 677 -13.62 15.65 1.47
C PRO A 677 -12.58 14.58 1.80
N MET A 678 -11.40 15.01 2.24
CA MET A 678 -10.28 14.18 2.63
C MET A 678 -9.39 14.94 3.61
N PRO A 679 -8.65 14.24 4.48
CA PRO A 679 -7.63 14.84 5.33
C PRO A 679 -6.44 15.33 4.51
N GLY A 680 -5.83 16.45 4.90
CA GLY A 680 -4.69 17.04 4.19
C GLY A 680 -4.25 18.39 4.73
N ALA A 681 -3.21 18.96 4.13
CA ALA A 681 -2.71 20.30 4.43
C ALA A 681 -3.34 21.34 3.49
N ILE A 682 -3.81 22.47 4.01
CA ILE A 682 -4.34 23.56 3.20
C ILE A 682 -3.18 24.27 2.50
N VAL A 683 -3.15 24.25 1.17
CA VAL A 683 -2.15 24.95 0.36
C VAL A 683 -2.52 26.42 0.22
N SER A 684 -3.78 26.68 -0.13
CA SER A 684 -4.28 28.03 -0.35
C SER A 684 -5.78 28.11 -0.09
N VAL A 685 -6.23 29.32 0.22
CA VAL A 685 -7.64 29.71 0.29
C VAL A 685 -7.83 30.87 -0.68
N ALA A 686 -8.68 30.67 -1.69
CA ALA A 686 -8.84 31.58 -2.82
C ALA A 686 -9.96 32.63 -2.61
N VAL A 687 -10.61 32.63 -1.45
CA VAL A 687 -11.78 33.46 -1.15
C VAL A 687 -11.68 34.16 0.21
N GLN A 688 -12.53 35.17 0.41
CA GLN A 688 -12.62 35.97 1.64
C GLN A 688 -14.03 35.94 2.26
N PRO A 689 -14.18 36.13 3.58
CA PRO A 689 -15.50 36.32 4.19
C PRO A 689 -16.27 37.49 3.56
N GLY A 690 -17.56 37.31 3.32
CA GLY A 690 -18.44 38.26 2.62
C GLY A 690 -18.34 38.23 1.09
N GLN A 691 -17.43 37.44 0.51
CA GLN A 691 -17.29 37.34 -0.94
C GLN A 691 -18.45 36.52 -1.54
N LYS A 692 -19.03 37.03 -2.62
CA LYS A 692 -19.97 36.28 -3.47
C LYS A 692 -19.19 35.33 -4.37
N VAL A 693 -19.55 34.05 -4.37
CA VAL A 693 -18.93 33.01 -5.21
C VAL A 693 -19.93 32.37 -6.15
N LEU A 694 -19.46 32.06 -7.35
CA LEU A 694 -20.24 31.34 -8.36
C LEU A 694 -20.12 29.82 -8.16
N ALA A 695 -21.08 29.08 -8.71
CA ALA A 695 -20.96 27.63 -8.81
C ALA A 695 -19.67 27.25 -9.55
N HIS A 696 -18.99 26.22 -9.05
CA HIS A 696 -17.69 25.72 -9.53
C HIS A 696 -16.50 26.68 -9.41
N GLN A 697 -16.67 27.84 -8.76
CA GLN A 697 -15.54 28.70 -8.41
C GLN A 697 -14.64 27.99 -7.38
N GLU A 698 -13.32 28.11 -7.56
CA GLU A 698 -12.32 27.61 -6.62
C GLU A 698 -12.40 28.33 -5.28
N LEU A 699 -12.35 27.54 -4.19
CA LEU A 699 -12.45 28.05 -2.82
C LEU A 699 -11.19 27.74 -2.02
N VAL A 700 -10.77 26.47 -1.99
CA VAL A 700 -9.66 25.99 -1.16
C VAL A 700 -8.87 24.93 -1.92
N VAL A 701 -7.54 24.97 -1.84
CA VAL A 701 -6.68 23.88 -2.35
C VAL A 701 -6.14 23.10 -1.18
N ILE A 702 -6.40 21.79 -1.16
CA ILE A 702 -5.90 20.86 -0.14
C ILE A 702 -4.88 19.91 -0.75
N GLU A 703 -3.73 19.75 -0.11
CA GLU A 703 -2.70 18.79 -0.46
C GLU A 703 -2.71 17.61 0.50
N ALA A 704 -2.86 16.42 -0.04
CA ALA A 704 -2.75 15.17 0.71
C ALA A 704 -1.84 14.23 -0.06
N MET A 705 -0.83 13.67 0.60
CA MET A 705 0.03 12.62 0.04
C MET A 705 0.63 12.97 -1.34
N LYS A 706 1.13 14.21 -1.47
CA LYS A 706 1.71 14.80 -2.70
C LYS A 706 0.70 15.04 -3.84
N MET A 707 -0.60 15.01 -3.55
CA MET A 707 -1.65 15.35 -4.51
C MET A 707 -2.44 16.56 -4.04
N GLN A 708 -2.57 17.55 -4.91
CA GLN A 708 -3.39 18.74 -4.68
C GLN A 708 -4.81 18.53 -5.24
N ASN A 709 -5.81 18.85 -4.44
CA ASN A 709 -7.21 18.80 -4.79
C ASN A 709 -7.83 20.19 -4.63
N VAL A 710 -8.44 20.68 -5.70
CA VAL A 710 -9.11 21.98 -5.74
C VAL A 710 -10.56 21.80 -5.32
N LEU A 711 -10.93 22.35 -4.17
CA LEU A 711 -12.30 22.37 -3.67
C LEU A 711 -13.04 23.56 -4.26
N LYS A 712 -14.17 23.27 -4.89
CA LYS A 712 -14.97 24.25 -5.63
C LYS A 712 -16.35 24.40 -4.99
N SER A 713 -16.97 25.57 -5.19
CA SER A 713 -18.34 25.79 -4.73
C SER A 713 -19.31 24.87 -5.49
N SER A 714 -20.23 24.22 -4.78
CA SER A 714 -21.31 23.43 -5.40
C SER A 714 -22.46 24.30 -5.91
N THR A 715 -22.64 25.48 -5.31
CA THR A 715 -23.73 26.41 -5.60
C THR A 715 -23.23 27.85 -5.56
N GLU A 716 -24.02 28.79 -6.11
CA GLU A 716 -23.77 30.22 -5.92
C GLU A 716 -24.15 30.63 -4.48
N GLY A 717 -23.32 31.44 -3.83
CA GLY A 717 -23.58 31.85 -2.45
C GLY A 717 -22.62 32.92 -1.93
N ILE A 718 -22.84 33.36 -0.70
CA ILE A 718 -21.96 34.30 0.01
C ILE A 718 -21.21 33.54 1.10
N ILE A 719 -19.89 33.74 1.15
CA ILE A 719 -19.02 33.14 2.15
C ILE A 719 -19.30 33.81 3.49
N LYS A 720 -19.82 33.05 4.46
CA LYS A 720 -20.08 33.57 5.82
C LYS A 720 -18.82 33.58 6.67
N GLU A 721 -18.14 32.45 6.74
CA GLU A 721 -16.96 32.27 7.59
C GLU A 721 -15.99 31.27 6.94
N ILE A 722 -14.69 31.57 7.03
CA ILE A 722 -13.59 30.67 6.65
C ILE A 722 -12.90 30.23 7.94
N LYS A 723 -12.79 28.92 8.15
CA LYS A 723 -12.29 28.33 9.40
C LYS A 723 -10.83 27.85 9.34
N VAL A 724 -10.18 28.04 8.20
CA VAL A 724 -8.85 27.51 7.91
C VAL A 724 -7.98 28.55 7.22
N LYS A 725 -6.65 28.40 7.34
CA LYS A 725 -5.64 29.20 6.64
C LYS A 725 -4.63 28.29 5.93
N ALA A 726 -3.87 28.86 5.00
CA ALA A 726 -2.77 28.15 4.36
C ALA A 726 -1.76 27.63 5.40
N GLY A 727 -1.34 26.37 5.24
CA GLY A 727 -0.49 25.64 6.17
C GLY A 727 -1.23 24.81 7.24
N ASP A 728 -2.54 25.02 7.44
CA ASP A 728 -3.30 24.24 8.43
C ASP A 728 -3.44 22.78 7.98
N ILE A 729 -3.39 21.85 8.94
CA ILE A 729 -3.68 20.42 8.71
C ILE A 729 -5.12 20.16 9.15
N VAL A 730 -5.94 19.61 8.26
CA VAL A 730 -7.36 19.32 8.50
C VAL A 730 -7.64 17.83 8.42
N GLY A 731 -8.56 17.36 9.26
CA GLY A 731 -9.07 15.99 9.23
C GLY A 731 -10.20 15.80 8.22
N ASN A 732 -10.64 14.56 8.04
CA ASN A 732 -11.79 14.24 7.21
C ASN A 732 -13.07 14.91 7.75
N GLU A 733 -13.93 15.39 6.86
CA GLU A 733 -15.17 16.12 7.16
C GLU A 733 -15.02 17.42 7.98
N ALA A 734 -13.79 17.94 8.16
CA ALA A 734 -13.58 19.22 8.83
C ALA A 734 -14.30 20.35 8.07
N VAL A 735 -15.05 21.20 8.77
CA VAL A 735 -15.72 22.35 8.15
C VAL A 735 -14.67 23.40 7.77
N LEU A 736 -14.50 23.65 6.48
CA LEU A 736 -13.53 24.60 5.94
C LEU A 736 -14.15 25.99 5.79
N ILE A 737 -15.34 26.04 5.18
CA ILE A 737 -16.07 27.26 4.89
C ILE A 737 -17.54 27.05 5.20
N THR A 738 -18.21 28.09 5.69
CA THR A 738 -19.67 28.12 5.81
C THR A 738 -20.26 29.18 4.88
N PHE A 739 -21.43 28.89 4.32
CA PHE A 739 -22.23 29.77 3.49
C PHE A 739 -23.42 30.33 4.27
N GLU A 740 -23.97 31.46 3.82
CA GLU A 740 -25.14 32.11 4.44
C GLU A 740 -26.44 31.30 4.37
#